data_AF-A0A0M3SJ45-F1
#
_entry.id   AF-A0A0M3SJ45-F1
#
_cell.length_a   1.000
_cell.length_b   1.000
_cell.length_c   1.000
_cell.angle_alpha   90.00
_cell.angle_beta   90.00
_cell.angle_gamma   90.00
#
_symmetry.space_group_name_H-M   'P 1'
#
loop_
_entity.id
_entity.type
_entity.pdbx_description
1 polymer ?
#
loop_
_entity_poly.entity_id
_entity_poly.type
_entity_poly.pdbx_seq_one_letter_code
_entity_poly.pdbx_strand_id
1 'polypeptide(L)'
;MNRKINAITSRNVFAINDKYTKAPKKTFFISLSIIVFILIIFGFNMLETNWVEFFSSFSLFFERIGDLIRWDWEDFLKPDTVGIVFFNTALYSIFMTMITAFAGTIIGVLIAIPVAILAAGNIVTNKFINNTAKSLIAIFRTIPAFVYALIFVGYFGQTILTVTIVLSIFTFSITSKILFERIEHINTKIFISQQATGANKMRSFRSAVVPQISNHITSATFYALETNIRYISVIGGVTNYGIGKLIDDSRGNDDWSRVGFLLFLIISVVILLELIIYVLRKYILLDKDFILDEKNQKKYSTLIKKISRMNNLNFYIRYVIQKDLFLNLEIAKQNKDFNSIKEIKEEMRIKKNNFLSDHKSKMKKDINDFEIFKSQNLNSKNWFIWDAENSMNVRRDKIYLTNFNFEVLKLKEEIKSNLDNTALQEHETYLKNLTIDEVIKKNPKRYIKRLCLYFILFALFCYSLTFIEFNIESAETIKNTNNNIIEMFKINWLSLFIAHGYAPQSVIYLLFQTLSIAIVGTFIGAIVAYVFGILSSENIVNYYVAKFFVLITSIIRSIPTYIYAILFIALVGMGPFTATLAIAAGTVGMLTKYNREVFDDINLKVLYQLESTGLNKFQRFKYGVMPQTTSSVISYIIYRFDINFKEVALLGVVSSGNMGYLLNSYFADQLFNEFGALLFGIILFTLLIEYISTTLRNKINLGINPKYIDKIILFIKHKNFAKYKANEILGLSKADFEYIQSEAYYAYINKVIYQEAKIISKDKKVSRSHGWYLSYIKNFNLSNNLDLDLQEAKKIYNKHNLEYKNLIKEFNEKRIDFIQKLKNSKAEQIKELDLNSKNILEDKSFKKEIKASKSFIRKSTKIKIESLEY
;
A
#
# COMPACT_ATOMS: atom_id res chain seq x y z
N MET A 1 5.68 -38.70 10.64
CA MET A 1 5.67 -37.57 9.67
C MET A 1 5.29 -36.24 10.33
N ASN A 2 4.15 -36.14 11.02
CA ASN A 2 3.69 -34.87 11.63
C ASN A 2 4.64 -34.24 12.67
N ARG A 3 5.23 -35.02 13.59
CA ARG A 3 6.26 -34.54 14.54
C ARG A 3 7.50 -33.99 13.83
N LYS A 4 7.91 -34.63 12.72
CA LYS A 4 9.06 -34.23 11.89
C LYS A 4 8.78 -32.92 11.13
N ILE A 5 7.59 -32.75 10.57
CA ILE A 5 7.17 -31.49 9.93
C ILE A 5 7.13 -30.35 10.97
N ASN A 6 6.55 -30.61 12.14
CA ASN A 6 6.50 -29.64 13.24
C ASN A 6 7.90 -29.25 13.77
N ALA A 7 8.86 -30.18 13.80
CA ALA A 7 10.25 -29.88 14.15
C ALA A 7 10.91 -28.91 13.16
N ILE A 8 10.56 -29.00 11.87
CA ILE A 8 11.11 -28.16 10.79
C ILE A 8 10.43 -26.79 10.75
N THR A 9 9.14 -26.71 11.06
CA THR A 9 8.33 -25.48 10.98
C THR A 9 8.25 -24.69 12.29
N SER A 10 8.57 -25.31 13.43
CA SER A 10 8.48 -24.65 14.73
C SER A 10 9.52 -23.54 14.91
N ARG A 11 9.02 -22.33 15.19
CA ARG A 11 9.81 -21.15 15.56
C ARG A 11 9.31 -20.52 16.87
N ASN A 12 8.63 -21.32 17.70
CA ASN A 12 8.13 -20.85 18.99
C ASN A 12 9.29 -20.84 19.98
N VAL A 13 9.47 -19.69 20.63
CA VAL A 13 10.61 -19.38 21.50
C VAL A 13 10.27 -19.83 22.91
N PHE A 14 11.20 -20.55 23.53
CA PHE A 14 11.25 -20.79 24.97
C PHE A 14 11.73 -19.52 25.68
N ALA A 15 11.10 -19.17 26.79
CA ALA A 15 11.74 -18.39 27.84
C ALA A 15 12.39 -19.37 28.82
N ILE A 16 13.68 -19.19 29.08
CA ILE A 16 14.34 -19.61 30.32
C ILE A 16 14.93 -18.30 30.84
N ASN A 17 14.56 -17.89 32.06
CA ASN A 17 14.98 -16.65 32.75
C ASN A 17 14.34 -15.33 32.22
N ASP A 18 13.02 -15.17 32.43
CA ASP A 18 12.29 -13.89 32.55
C ASP A 18 12.42 -12.80 31.47
N LYS A 19 12.65 -13.17 30.20
CA LYS A 19 12.42 -12.24 29.08
C LYS A 19 11.53 -12.86 28.02
N TYR A 20 10.25 -12.50 28.06
CA TYR A 20 9.29 -12.77 26.99
C TYR A 20 9.34 -11.65 25.97
N THR A 21 9.73 -11.96 24.74
CA THR A 21 9.13 -11.29 23.58
C THR A 21 9.02 -12.27 22.42
N LYS A 22 7.81 -12.58 21.98
CA LYS A 22 7.55 -12.62 20.53
C LYS A 22 6.10 -12.47 20.12
N ALA A 23 6.00 -11.88 18.93
CA ALA A 23 4.86 -11.27 18.29
C ALA A 23 3.67 -12.22 18.02
N PRO A 24 2.46 -11.67 17.87
CA PRO A 24 1.25 -12.41 17.50
C PRO A 24 1.49 -13.31 16.28
N LYS A 25 0.92 -14.53 16.30
CA LYS A 25 0.97 -15.46 15.17
C LYS A 25 0.43 -14.75 13.92
N LYS A 26 1.27 -14.55 12.89
CA LYS A 26 0.91 -14.01 11.55
C LYS A 26 -0.02 -14.94 10.73
N THR A 27 -0.93 -15.64 11.40
CA THR A 27 -1.91 -16.57 10.84
C THR A 27 -2.84 -15.89 9.85
N PHE A 28 -3.26 -14.65 10.15
CA PHE A 28 -3.98 -13.82 9.20
C PHE A 28 -3.18 -13.59 7.92
N PHE A 29 -1.94 -13.11 8.02
CA PHE A 29 -1.08 -12.92 6.84
C PHE A 29 -0.85 -14.21 6.07
N ILE A 30 -0.62 -15.34 6.74
CA ILE A 30 -0.44 -16.65 6.07
C ILE A 30 -1.72 -17.05 5.33
N SER A 31 -2.88 -16.95 5.98
CA SER A 31 -4.17 -17.27 5.34
C SER A 31 -4.49 -16.34 4.18
N LEU A 32 -4.17 -15.04 4.32
CA LEU A 32 -4.31 -14.05 3.27
C LEU A 32 -3.39 -14.37 2.10
N SER A 33 -2.13 -14.73 2.36
CA SER A 33 -1.18 -15.16 1.32
C SER A 33 -1.64 -16.41 0.59
N ILE A 34 -2.24 -17.39 1.29
CA ILE A 34 -2.80 -18.60 0.64
C ILE A 34 -3.99 -18.23 -0.24
N ILE A 35 -4.93 -17.40 0.26
CA ILE A 35 -6.08 -16.96 -0.52
C ILE A 35 -5.63 -16.18 -1.75
N VAL A 36 -4.68 -15.25 -1.59
CA VAL A 36 -4.10 -14.48 -2.70
C VAL A 36 -3.40 -15.41 -3.69
N PHE A 37 -2.66 -16.41 -3.23
CA PHE A 37 -2.00 -17.39 -4.09
C PHE A 37 -3.01 -18.23 -4.89
N ILE A 38 -4.09 -18.68 -4.27
CA ILE A 38 -5.20 -19.38 -4.95
C ILE A 38 -5.85 -18.46 -5.99
N LEU A 39 -6.11 -17.20 -5.63
CA LEU A 39 -6.68 -16.20 -6.54
C LEU A 39 -5.77 -15.90 -7.74
N ILE A 40 -4.45 -15.89 -7.53
CA ILE A 40 -3.46 -15.71 -8.60
C ILE A 40 -3.47 -16.93 -9.52
N ILE A 41 -3.42 -18.16 -8.99
CA ILE A 41 -3.50 -19.38 -9.81
C ILE A 41 -4.80 -19.42 -10.60
N PHE A 42 -5.92 -19.12 -9.94
CA PHE A 42 -7.22 -19.01 -10.59
C PHE A 42 -7.18 -17.97 -11.72
N GLY A 43 -6.60 -16.80 -11.46
CA GLY A 43 -6.47 -15.75 -12.46
C GLY A 43 -5.62 -16.16 -13.65
N PHE A 44 -4.46 -16.79 -13.43
CA PHE A 44 -3.62 -17.32 -14.51
C PHE A 44 -4.31 -18.45 -15.30
N ASN A 45 -5.12 -19.28 -14.66
CA ASN A 45 -5.86 -20.35 -15.34
C ASN A 45 -7.04 -19.81 -16.15
N MET A 46 -7.67 -18.71 -15.71
CA MET A 46 -8.78 -18.06 -16.42
C MET A 46 -8.32 -17.22 -17.61
N LEU A 47 -7.08 -16.73 -17.57
CA LEU A 47 -6.50 -15.95 -18.66
C LEU A 47 -5.80 -16.92 -19.63
N GLU A 48 -6.19 -16.90 -20.90
CA GLU A 48 -5.38 -17.50 -21.96
C GLU A 48 -4.07 -16.71 -22.08
N THR A 49 -3.02 -17.17 -21.39
CA THR A 49 -1.76 -16.44 -21.34
C THR A 49 -0.85 -16.81 -22.51
N ASN A 50 -0.72 -15.90 -23.46
CA ASN A 50 0.18 -16.07 -24.62
C ASN A 50 1.60 -15.59 -24.30
N TRP A 51 2.20 -16.12 -23.22
CA TRP A 51 3.57 -15.75 -22.83
C TRP A 51 4.60 -16.06 -23.92
N VAL A 52 4.42 -17.15 -24.66
CA VAL A 52 5.32 -17.53 -25.76
C VAL A 52 5.28 -16.48 -26.87
N GLU A 53 4.08 -16.08 -27.30
CA GLU A 53 3.87 -15.04 -28.30
C GLU A 53 4.45 -13.69 -27.86
N PHE A 54 4.24 -13.32 -26.59
CA PHE A 54 4.80 -12.10 -26.03
C PHE A 54 6.34 -12.07 -26.11
N PHE A 55 7.02 -13.15 -25.71
CA PHE A 55 8.48 -13.19 -25.75
C PHE A 55 9.03 -13.38 -27.17
N SER A 56 8.30 -14.03 -28.08
CA SER A 56 8.70 -14.15 -29.49
C SER A 56 8.55 -12.82 -30.24
N SER A 57 7.50 -12.06 -29.92
CA SER A 57 7.23 -10.74 -30.51
C SER A 57 8.00 -9.61 -29.82
N PHE A 58 8.92 -9.94 -28.91
CA PHE A 58 9.66 -8.93 -28.14
C PHE A 58 10.64 -8.11 -28.98
N SER A 59 11.13 -8.64 -30.11
CA SER A 59 11.91 -7.87 -31.08
C SER A 59 11.04 -6.84 -31.81
N LEU A 60 9.87 -7.28 -32.31
CA LEU A 60 8.86 -6.43 -32.95
C LEU A 60 8.39 -5.30 -32.00
N PHE A 61 8.41 -5.52 -30.69
CA PHE A 61 8.13 -4.48 -29.70
C PHE A 61 9.07 -3.29 -29.78
N PHE A 62 10.38 -3.53 -29.81
CA PHE A 62 11.35 -2.45 -29.89
C PHE A 62 11.32 -1.78 -31.26
N GLU A 63 11.00 -2.52 -32.31
CA GLU A 63 10.79 -1.96 -33.64
C GLU A 63 9.57 -1.03 -33.66
N ARG A 64 8.41 -1.46 -33.15
CA ARG A 64 7.20 -0.63 -33.04
C ARG A 64 7.36 0.56 -32.10
N ILE A 65 8.11 0.41 -30.99
CA ILE A 65 8.53 1.56 -30.17
C ILE A 65 9.42 2.51 -30.97
N GLY A 66 10.31 1.95 -31.81
CA GLY A 66 11.09 2.71 -32.77
C GLY A 66 10.20 3.53 -33.70
N ASP A 67 9.16 2.92 -34.28
CA ASP A 67 8.22 3.59 -35.18
C ASP A 67 7.40 4.68 -34.47
N LEU A 68 7.02 4.46 -33.20
CA LEU A 68 6.37 5.48 -32.36
C LEU A 68 7.28 6.68 -32.06
N ILE A 69 8.60 6.51 -32.07
CA ILE A 69 9.57 7.57 -31.79
C ILE A 69 10.07 8.22 -33.09
N ARG A 70 9.93 7.54 -34.23
CA ARG A 70 10.25 8.07 -35.57
C ARG A 70 9.16 9.02 -36.04
N TRP A 71 9.24 10.27 -35.59
CA TRP A 71 8.32 11.32 -36.01
C TRP A 71 8.68 11.85 -37.39
N ASP A 72 7.77 11.67 -38.34
CA ASP A 72 7.89 12.19 -39.69
C ASP A 72 7.39 13.64 -39.74
N TRP A 73 8.32 14.58 -39.54
CA TRP A 73 8.00 16.01 -39.55
C TRP A 73 7.55 16.50 -40.93
N GLU A 74 7.90 15.81 -42.02
CA GLU A 74 7.43 16.17 -43.36
C GLU A 74 5.97 15.79 -43.54
N ASP A 75 5.58 14.58 -43.13
CA ASP A 75 4.17 14.15 -43.10
C ASP A 75 3.33 15.05 -42.18
N PHE A 76 3.85 15.41 -40.99
CA PHE A 76 3.09 16.17 -40.01
C PHE A 76 2.80 17.61 -40.42
N LEU A 77 3.68 18.19 -41.24
CA LEU A 77 3.57 19.56 -41.76
C LEU A 77 2.87 19.63 -43.12
N LYS A 78 2.73 18.48 -43.81
CA LYS A 78 2.04 18.43 -45.08
C LYS A 78 0.54 18.68 -44.88
N PRO A 79 -0.08 19.59 -45.63
CA PRO A 79 -1.52 19.74 -45.62
C PRO A 79 -2.18 18.51 -46.26
N ASP A 80 -3.20 17.96 -45.58
CA ASP A 80 -4.06 16.91 -46.12
C ASP A 80 -4.86 17.43 -47.33
N THR A 81 -5.69 16.58 -47.95
CA THR A 81 -6.52 16.92 -49.12
C THR A 81 -7.43 18.14 -48.92
N VAL A 82 -7.72 18.49 -47.67
CA VAL A 82 -8.58 19.63 -47.25
C VAL A 82 -7.74 20.87 -46.86
N GLY A 83 -6.41 20.82 -46.97
CA GLY A 83 -5.52 21.91 -46.58
C GLY A 83 -5.19 21.96 -45.08
N ILE A 84 -5.63 20.96 -44.31
CA ILE A 84 -5.45 20.91 -42.85
C ILE A 84 -4.11 20.22 -42.54
N VAL A 85 -3.32 20.83 -41.66
CA VAL A 85 -2.02 20.30 -41.24
C VAL A 85 -2.20 19.49 -39.96
N PHE A 86 -1.75 18.22 -39.96
CA PHE A 86 -1.87 17.31 -38.81
C PHE A 86 -1.28 17.91 -37.53
N PHE A 87 -0.10 18.53 -37.60
CA PHE A 87 0.55 19.14 -36.43
C PHE A 87 -0.33 20.20 -35.75
N ASN A 88 -1.00 21.07 -36.51
CA ASN A 88 -1.89 22.10 -35.98
C ASN A 88 -3.13 21.48 -35.34
N THR A 89 -3.69 20.45 -35.97
CA THR A 89 -4.83 19.69 -35.44
C THR A 89 -4.47 18.99 -34.14
N ALA A 90 -3.27 18.39 -34.05
CA ALA A 90 -2.77 17.75 -32.84
C ALA A 90 -2.64 18.74 -31.67
N LEU A 91 -2.03 19.91 -31.89
CA LEU A 91 -1.90 20.95 -30.88
C LEU A 91 -3.26 21.52 -30.44
N TYR A 92 -4.13 21.82 -31.40
CA TYR A 92 -5.48 22.30 -31.12
C TYR A 92 -6.28 21.27 -30.30
N SER A 93 -6.22 20.01 -30.69
CA SER A 93 -6.92 18.92 -30.02
C SER A 93 -6.49 18.74 -28.56
N ILE A 94 -5.21 18.90 -28.26
CA ILE A 94 -4.69 18.87 -26.88
C ILE A 94 -5.12 20.09 -26.10
N PHE A 95 -5.07 21.27 -26.71
CA PHE A 95 -5.53 22.48 -26.07
C PHE A 95 -7.01 22.38 -25.68
N MET A 96 -7.85 21.88 -26.60
CA MET A 96 -9.27 21.61 -26.37
C MET A 96 -9.48 20.53 -25.28
N THR A 97 -8.64 19.50 -25.27
CA THR A 97 -8.61 18.47 -24.20
C THR A 97 -8.29 19.10 -22.84
N MET A 98 -7.33 20.02 -22.76
CA MET A 98 -6.96 20.70 -21.52
C MET A 98 -8.08 21.62 -21.02
N ILE A 99 -8.69 22.41 -21.91
CA ILE A 99 -9.79 23.32 -21.57
C ILE A 99 -10.98 22.55 -21.00
N THR A 100 -11.39 21.48 -21.70
CA THR A 100 -12.54 20.66 -21.28
C THR A 100 -12.28 19.88 -20.00
N ALA A 101 -11.06 19.35 -19.83
CA ALA A 101 -10.64 18.76 -18.57
C ALA A 101 -10.73 19.79 -17.43
N PHE A 102 -10.30 21.02 -17.67
CA PHE A 102 -10.34 22.09 -16.67
C PHE A 102 -11.78 22.43 -16.27
N ALA A 103 -12.66 22.67 -17.24
CA ALA A 103 -14.08 22.94 -16.99
C ALA A 103 -14.73 21.82 -16.18
N GLY A 104 -14.57 20.57 -16.63
CA GLY A 104 -15.17 19.40 -15.96
C GLY A 104 -14.62 19.18 -14.56
N THR A 105 -13.32 19.46 -14.34
CA THR A 105 -12.71 19.36 -13.01
C THR A 105 -13.34 20.35 -12.03
N ILE A 106 -13.45 21.62 -12.42
CA ILE A 106 -13.97 22.66 -11.54
C ILE A 106 -15.45 22.40 -11.19
N ILE A 107 -16.28 22.07 -12.19
CA ILE A 107 -17.69 21.73 -11.98
C ILE A 107 -17.82 20.53 -11.03
N GLY A 108 -17.07 19.45 -11.31
CA GLY A 108 -17.10 18.25 -10.46
C GLY A 108 -16.65 18.49 -9.02
N VAL A 109 -15.61 19.30 -8.81
CA VAL A 109 -15.13 19.67 -7.46
C VAL A 109 -16.16 20.52 -6.71
N LEU A 110 -16.81 21.47 -7.39
CA LEU A 110 -17.86 22.32 -6.80
C LEU A 110 -19.03 21.48 -6.28
N ILE A 111 -19.42 20.43 -7.00
CA ILE A 111 -20.45 19.47 -6.57
C ILE A 111 -19.92 18.53 -5.48
N ALA A 112 -18.64 18.15 -5.54
CA ALA A 112 -18.04 17.21 -4.59
C ALA A 112 -17.97 17.75 -3.16
N ILE A 113 -17.69 19.04 -2.98
CA ILE A 113 -17.54 19.66 -1.65
C ILE A 113 -18.81 19.49 -0.78
N PRO A 114 -20.01 19.92 -1.21
CA PRO A 114 -21.21 19.77 -0.38
C PRO A 114 -21.57 18.30 -0.13
N VAL A 115 -21.44 17.43 -1.13
CA VAL A 115 -21.76 16.00 -0.99
C VAL A 115 -20.78 15.29 -0.04
N ALA A 116 -19.50 15.65 -0.09
CA ALA A 116 -18.49 15.13 0.84
C ALA A 116 -18.79 15.53 2.30
N ILE A 117 -19.26 16.75 2.53
CA ILE A 117 -19.70 17.21 3.85
C ILE A 117 -20.91 16.41 4.33
N LEU A 118 -21.90 16.17 3.47
CA LEU A 118 -23.06 15.34 3.79
C LEU A 118 -22.70 13.89 4.10
N ALA A 119 -21.70 13.34 3.40
CA ALA A 119 -21.18 12.01 3.63
C ALA A 119 -20.29 11.90 4.87
N ALA A 120 -19.81 12.99 5.46
CA ALA A 120 -18.91 12.93 6.61
C ALA A 120 -19.67 12.68 7.93
N GLY A 121 -19.47 11.50 8.54
CA GLY A 121 -20.22 11.08 9.74
C GLY A 121 -19.89 11.85 11.01
N ASN A 122 -18.75 12.55 11.04
CA ASN A 122 -18.34 13.41 12.15
C ASN A 122 -18.98 14.81 12.10
N ILE A 123 -19.53 15.22 10.95
CA ILE A 123 -20.23 16.51 10.78
C ILE A 123 -21.74 16.28 10.75
N VAL A 124 -22.23 15.40 9.86
CA VAL A 124 -23.65 15.09 9.72
C VAL A 124 -23.99 13.87 10.56
N THR A 125 -24.71 14.11 11.67
CA THR A 125 -25.11 13.07 12.62
C THR A 125 -26.30 12.24 12.15
N ASN A 126 -27.10 12.74 11.21
CA ASN A 126 -28.22 12.00 10.64
C ASN A 126 -27.71 10.85 9.75
N LYS A 127 -27.86 9.62 10.26
CA LYS A 127 -27.41 8.39 9.58
C LYS A 127 -28.07 8.18 8.22
N PHE A 128 -29.32 8.62 8.03
CA PHE A 128 -30.00 8.48 6.75
C PHE A 128 -29.31 9.33 5.69
N ILE A 129 -29.19 10.64 5.92
CA ILE A 129 -28.51 11.59 5.00
C ILE A 129 -27.06 11.16 4.75
N ASN A 130 -26.36 10.75 5.81
CA ASN A 130 -24.98 10.29 5.70
C ASN A 130 -24.85 9.06 4.79
N ASN A 131 -25.67 8.05 5.03
CA ASN A 131 -25.62 6.82 4.25
C ASN A 131 -26.10 7.04 2.81
N THR A 132 -27.12 7.88 2.59
CA THR A 132 -27.58 8.19 1.23
C THR A 132 -26.50 8.93 0.43
N ALA A 133 -25.80 9.88 1.05
CA ALA A 133 -24.67 10.56 0.39
C ALA A 133 -23.52 9.59 0.08
N LYS A 134 -23.17 8.68 1.01
CA LYS A 134 -22.17 7.62 0.78
C LYS A 134 -22.57 6.68 -0.35
N SER A 135 -23.82 6.24 -0.38
CA SER A 135 -24.37 5.38 -1.44
C SER A 135 -24.34 6.09 -2.79
N LEU A 136 -24.72 7.36 -2.85
CA LEU A 136 -24.70 8.15 -4.09
C LEU A 136 -23.26 8.27 -4.63
N ILE A 137 -22.30 8.63 -3.78
CA ILE A 137 -20.88 8.66 -4.17
C ILE A 137 -20.44 7.28 -4.71
N ALA A 138 -20.83 6.20 -4.02
CA ALA A 138 -20.43 4.85 -4.42
C ALA A 138 -20.99 4.48 -5.79
N ILE A 139 -22.30 4.70 -6.04
CA ILE A 139 -22.95 4.40 -7.32
C ILE A 139 -22.26 5.15 -8.47
N PHE A 140 -22.11 6.47 -8.35
CA PHE A 140 -21.50 7.28 -9.41
C PHE A 140 -20.06 6.87 -9.73
N ARG A 141 -19.34 6.35 -8.73
CA ARG A 141 -17.95 5.89 -8.87
C ARG A 141 -17.82 4.49 -9.49
N THR A 142 -18.88 3.69 -9.46
CA THR A 142 -18.85 2.31 -9.96
C THR A 142 -19.13 2.20 -11.45
N ILE A 143 -19.87 3.15 -12.02
CA ILE A 143 -20.15 3.20 -13.45
C ILE A 143 -18.92 3.77 -14.18
N PRO A 144 -18.39 3.06 -15.19
CA PRO A 144 -17.27 3.57 -16.00
C PRO A 144 -17.58 4.89 -16.68
N ALA A 145 -16.57 5.76 -16.83
CA ALA A 145 -16.78 7.10 -17.38
C ALA A 145 -17.33 7.10 -18.82
N PHE A 146 -16.88 6.17 -19.67
CA PHE A 146 -17.37 6.06 -21.05
C PHE A 146 -18.84 5.64 -21.13
N VAL A 147 -19.38 4.92 -20.13
CA VAL A 147 -20.81 4.58 -20.07
C VAL A 147 -21.64 5.85 -19.90
N TYR A 148 -21.19 6.80 -19.07
CA TYR A 148 -21.83 8.11 -19.03
C TYR A 148 -21.74 8.82 -20.37
N ALA A 149 -20.61 8.70 -21.08
CA ALA A 149 -20.47 9.30 -22.40
C ALA A 149 -21.49 8.74 -23.39
N LEU A 150 -21.65 7.40 -23.47
CA LEU A 150 -22.66 6.76 -24.30
C LEU A 150 -24.07 7.30 -24.02
N ILE A 151 -24.44 7.45 -22.74
CA ILE A 151 -25.75 7.96 -22.34
C ILE A 151 -25.91 9.45 -22.69
N PHE A 152 -24.93 10.29 -22.37
CA PHE A 152 -25.03 11.75 -22.55
C PHE A 152 -24.90 12.20 -24.01
N VAL A 153 -24.25 11.40 -24.88
CA VAL A 153 -24.24 11.66 -26.34
C VAL A 153 -25.66 11.68 -26.90
N GLY A 154 -26.59 10.88 -26.37
CA GLY A 154 -28.00 10.90 -26.81
C GLY A 154 -28.77 12.19 -26.45
N TYR A 155 -28.27 12.98 -25.49
CA TYR A 155 -28.91 14.23 -25.05
C TYR A 155 -28.25 15.49 -25.62
N PHE A 156 -26.92 15.49 -25.72
CA PHE A 156 -26.13 16.68 -26.04
C PHE A 156 -25.24 16.49 -27.28
N GLY A 157 -25.36 15.35 -27.97
CA GLY A 157 -24.55 14.99 -29.13
C GLY A 157 -23.09 14.69 -28.78
N GLN A 158 -22.26 14.54 -29.82
CA GLN A 158 -20.80 14.38 -29.71
C GLN A 158 -20.10 15.73 -29.50
N THR A 159 -20.49 16.46 -28.45
CA THR A 159 -20.05 17.83 -28.19
C THR A 159 -19.11 17.95 -27.00
N ILE A 160 -18.45 19.11 -26.91
CA ILE A 160 -17.64 19.53 -25.75
C ILE A 160 -18.45 19.48 -24.45
N LEU A 161 -19.73 19.82 -24.49
CA LEU A 161 -20.63 19.81 -23.34
C LEU A 161 -20.77 18.40 -22.77
N THR A 162 -21.01 17.39 -23.62
CA THR A 162 -21.11 15.99 -23.25
C THR A 162 -19.87 15.53 -22.48
N VAL A 163 -18.69 15.77 -23.05
CA VAL A 163 -17.42 15.38 -22.43
C VAL A 163 -17.22 16.11 -21.09
N THR A 164 -17.56 17.39 -21.03
CA THR A 164 -17.45 18.19 -19.79
C THR A 164 -18.34 17.65 -18.68
N ILE A 165 -19.58 17.25 -18.98
CA ILE A 165 -20.52 16.66 -18.00
C ILE A 165 -19.99 15.31 -17.50
N VAL A 166 -19.54 14.45 -18.42
CA VAL A 166 -18.97 13.14 -18.08
C VAL A 166 -17.77 13.29 -17.14
N LEU A 167 -16.85 14.21 -17.45
CA LEU A 167 -15.68 14.49 -16.60
C LEU A 167 -16.09 15.12 -15.26
N SER A 168 -17.14 15.93 -15.24
CA SER A 168 -17.69 16.50 -14.00
C SER A 168 -18.19 15.41 -13.07
N ILE A 169 -18.96 14.44 -13.59
CA ILE A 169 -19.47 13.30 -12.83
C ILE A 169 -18.31 12.42 -12.32
N PHE A 170 -17.35 12.13 -13.19
CA PHE A 170 -16.18 11.35 -12.84
C PHE A 170 -15.36 12.04 -11.73
N THR A 171 -15.07 13.33 -11.88
CA THR A 171 -14.37 14.15 -10.88
C THR A 171 -15.13 14.22 -9.57
N PHE A 172 -16.45 14.43 -9.64
CA PHE A 172 -17.34 14.43 -8.50
C PHE A 172 -17.21 13.14 -7.70
N SER A 173 -17.25 11.98 -8.37
CA SER A 173 -17.21 10.67 -7.72
C SER A 173 -15.91 10.41 -6.94
N ILE A 174 -14.75 10.74 -7.53
CA ILE A 174 -13.43 10.52 -6.93
C ILE A 174 -13.16 11.56 -5.84
N THR A 175 -13.39 12.84 -6.15
CA THR A 175 -13.09 13.96 -5.25
C THR A 175 -13.98 13.87 -4.00
N SER A 176 -15.26 13.51 -4.15
CA SER A 176 -16.16 13.34 -3.00
C SER A 176 -15.65 12.28 -2.04
N LYS A 177 -15.19 11.13 -2.55
CA LYS A 177 -14.59 10.05 -1.74
C LYS A 177 -13.39 10.57 -0.96
N ILE A 178 -12.44 11.18 -1.67
CA ILE A 178 -11.19 11.69 -1.06
C ILE A 178 -11.51 12.75 -0.01
N LEU A 179 -12.41 13.68 -0.31
CA LEU A 179 -12.76 14.77 0.60
C LEU A 179 -13.50 14.26 1.83
N PHE A 180 -14.50 13.37 1.71
CA PHE A 180 -15.23 12.93 2.90
C PHE A 180 -14.34 12.13 3.85
N GLU A 181 -13.44 11.27 3.33
CA GLU A 181 -12.50 10.52 4.19
C GLU A 181 -11.58 11.49 4.95
N ARG A 182 -11.13 12.57 4.29
CA ARG A 182 -10.36 13.62 4.96
C ARG A 182 -11.19 14.39 5.98
N ILE A 183 -12.44 14.70 5.66
CA ILE A 183 -13.35 15.40 6.56
C ILE A 183 -13.59 14.56 7.82
N GLU A 184 -13.79 13.24 7.70
CA GLU A 184 -13.98 12.34 8.85
C GLU A 184 -12.78 12.31 9.81
N HIS A 185 -11.58 12.68 9.34
CA HIS A 185 -10.35 12.75 10.14
C HIS A 185 -10.03 14.13 10.74
N ILE A 186 -10.84 15.15 10.49
CA ILE A 186 -10.63 16.51 11.03
C ILE A 186 -10.73 16.54 12.55
N ASN A 187 -9.93 17.39 13.18
CA ASN A 187 -10.03 17.65 14.62
C ASN A 187 -11.30 18.47 14.94
N THR A 188 -12.35 17.77 15.34
CA THR A 188 -13.64 18.38 15.71
C THR A 188 -13.59 19.21 16.99
N LYS A 189 -12.53 19.09 17.81
CA LYS A 189 -12.39 19.86 19.06
C LYS A 189 -12.34 21.36 18.79
N ILE A 190 -11.67 21.80 17.72
CA ILE A 190 -11.56 23.22 17.34
C ILE A 190 -12.94 23.79 16.96
N PHE A 191 -13.74 22.98 16.26
CA PHE A 191 -15.10 23.36 15.87
C PHE A 191 -16.03 23.46 17.08
N ILE A 192 -15.94 22.51 18.02
CA ILE A 192 -16.74 22.49 19.24
C ILE A 192 -16.32 23.63 20.19
N SER A 193 -15.01 23.91 20.31
CA SER A 193 -14.52 25.00 21.17
C SER A 193 -14.99 26.37 20.70
N GLN A 194 -15.06 26.61 19.38
CA GLN A 194 -15.63 27.86 18.84
C GLN A 194 -17.13 28.00 19.09
N GLN A 195 -17.89 26.89 19.08
CA GLN A 195 -19.29 26.94 19.47
C GLN A 195 -19.44 27.26 20.96
N ALA A 196 -18.55 26.73 21.80
CA ALA A 196 -18.53 27.03 23.23
C ALA A 196 -18.24 28.51 23.52
N THR A 197 -17.52 29.22 22.64
CA THR A 197 -17.33 30.68 22.73
C THR A 197 -18.51 31.49 22.18
N GLY A 198 -19.63 30.85 21.84
CA GLY A 198 -20.84 31.52 21.30
C GLY A 198 -20.85 31.71 19.78
N ALA A 199 -19.90 31.15 19.03
CA ALA A 199 -19.94 31.24 17.57
C ALA A 199 -21.01 30.32 16.98
N ASN A 200 -21.79 30.82 16.02
CA ASN A 200 -22.79 30.00 15.33
C ASN A 200 -22.12 28.85 14.53
N LYS A 201 -22.91 27.83 14.15
CA LYS A 201 -22.40 26.64 13.45
C LYS A 201 -21.69 26.99 12.13
N MET A 202 -22.21 27.96 11.37
CA MET A 202 -21.65 28.32 10.06
C MET A 202 -20.32 29.08 10.18
N ARG A 203 -20.22 30.02 11.14
CA ARG A 203 -18.97 30.71 11.47
C ARG A 203 -17.95 29.70 11.96
N SER A 204 -18.32 28.86 12.93
CA SER A 204 -17.45 27.80 13.45
C SER A 204 -16.98 26.84 12.34
N PHE A 205 -17.86 26.48 11.41
CA PHE A 205 -17.50 25.64 10.27
C PHE A 205 -16.48 26.33 9.35
N ARG A 206 -16.72 27.60 9.02
CA ARG A 206 -15.83 28.39 8.16
C ARG A 206 -14.47 28.64 8.81
N SER A 207 -14.38 28.83 10.12
CA SER A 207 -13.12 29.11 10.80
C SER A 207 -12.38 27.86 11.29
N ALA A 208 -13.08 26.79 11.65
CA ALA A 208 -12.43 25.57 12.13
C ALA A 208 -12.25 24.51 11.03
N VAL A 209 -13.27 24.27 10.20
CA VAL A 209 -13.28 23.14 9.25
C VAL A 209 -12.67 23.52 7.91
N VAL A 210 -13.09 24.64 7.31
CA VAL A 210 -12.63 25.06 5.96
C VAL A 210 -11.10 25.17 5.86
N PRO A 211 -10.36 25.76 6.82
CA PRO A 211 -8.90 25.84 6.73
C PRO A 211 -8.22 24.48 6.81
N GLN A 212 -8.80 23.53 7.55
CA GLN A 212 -8.27 22.16 7.66
C GLN A 212 -8.47 21.38 6.35
N ILE A 213 -9.49 21.69 5.56
CA ILE A 213 -9.78 21.02 4.27
C ILE A 213 -9.27 21.76 3.04
N SER A 214 -9.01 23.07 3.11
CA SER A 214 -8.73 23.89 1.93
C SER A 214 -7.55 23.36 1.11
N ASN A 215 -6.46 22.98 1.79
CA ASN A 215 -5.28 22.41 1.13
C ASN A 215 -5.59 21.07 0.45
N HIS A 216 -6.48 20.27 1.04
CA HIS A 216 -6.93 19.01 0.46
C HIS A 216 -7.85 19.22 -0.74
N ILE A 217 -8.73 20.22 -0.71
CA ILE A 217 -9.57 20.60 -1.86
C ILE A 217 -8.68 20.98 -3.03
N THR A 218 -7.70 21.86 -2.81
CA THR A 218 -6.79 22.26 -3.89
C THR A 218 -5.93 21.09 -4.41
N SER A 219 -5.41 20.24 -3.51
CA SER A 219 -4.65 19.05 -3.93
C SER A 219 -5.52 18.08 -4.72
N ALA A 220 -6.76 17.86 -4.30
CA ALA A 220 -7.70 16.97 -4.98
C ALA A 220 -8.14 17.53 -6.34
N THR A 221 -8.31 18.85 -6.45
CA THR A 221 -8.63 19.55 -7.71
C THR A 221 -7.52 19.33 -8.74
N PHE A 222 -6.26 19.53 -8.36
CA PHE A 222 -5.13 19.32 -9.27
C PHE A 222 -4.93 17.86 -9.65
N TYR A 223 -5.14 16.94 -8.70
CA TYR A 223 -5.11 15.51 -8.98
C TYR A 223 -6.24 15.08 -9.94
N ALA A 224 -7.44 15.63 -9.76
CA ALA A 224 -8.56 15.41 -10.67
C ALA A 224 -8.28 16.00 -12.06
N LEU A 225 -7.69 17.19 -12.15
CA LEU A 225 -7.30 17.81 -13.43
C LEU A 225 -6.32 16.93 -14.22
N GLU A 226 -5.24 16.48 -13.58
CA GLU A 226 -4.26 15.55 -14.17
C GLU A 226 -4.95 14.26 -14.64
N THR A 227 -5.87 13.74 -13.83
CA THR A 227 -6.59 12.50 -14.13
C THR A 227 -7.56 12.71 -15.30
N ASN A 228 -8.30 13.81 -15.36
CA ASN A 228 -9.26 14.11 -16.42
C ASN A 228 -8.60 14.25 -17.79
N ILE A 229 -7.42 14.87 -17.87
CA ILE A 229 -6.66 14.98 -19.12
C ILE A 229 -6.30 13.58 -19.66
N ARG A 230 -5.90 12.67 -18.78
CA ARG A 230 -5.65 11.26 -19.14
C ARG A 230 -6.92 10.48 -19.48
N TYR A 231 -8.06 10.86 -18.91
CA TYR A 231 -9.34 10.17 -19.13
C TYR A 231 -10.05 10.61 -20.41
N ILE A 232 -9.89 11.86 -20.85
CA ILE A 232 -10.46 12.33 -22.14
C ILE A 232 -9.94 11.47 -23.28
N SER A 233 -8.68 11.09 -23.25
CA SER A 233 -8.12 10.29 -24.32
C SER A 233 -8.65 8.84 -24.34
N VAL A 234 -9.23 8.35 -23.24
CA VAL A 234 -10.00 7.10 -23.19
C VAL A 234 -11.41 7.30 -23.76
N ILE A 235 -12.10 8.37 -23.35
CA ILE A 235 -13.50 8.64 -23.75
C ILE A 235 -13.58 9.15 -25.20
N GLY A 236 -12.48 9.68 -25.74
CA GLY A 236 -12.40 10.24 -27.09
C GLY A 236 -12.77 9.24 -28.19
N GLY A 237 -12.49 7.95 -28.01
CA GLY A 237 -12.91 6.90 -28.96
C GLY A 237 -14.43 6.64 -28.99
N VAL A 238 -15.17 7.07 -27.96
CA VAL A 238 -16.64 6.95 -27.89
C VAL A 238 -17.33 8.26 -28.27
N THR A 239 -16.73 9.39 -27.91
CA THR A 239 -17.30 10.73 -28.10
C THR A 239 -16.83 11.42 -29.37
N ASN A 240 -15.91 10.81 -30.13
CA ASN A 240 -15.23 11.41 -31.27
C ASN A 240 -14.67 12.80 -30.97
N TYR A 241 -14.08 12.95 -29.79
CA TYR A 241 -13.62 14.24 -29.29
C TYR A 241 -12.17 14.22 -28.80
N GLY A 242 -11.47 15.34 -29.01
CA GLY A 242 -10.15 15.62 -28.46
C GLY A 242 -9.07 14.67 -28.97
N ILE A 243 -7.99 14.55 -28.20
CA ILE A 243 -6.83 13.79 -28.65
C ILE A 243 -7.08 12.27 -28.72
N GLY A 244 -8.05 11.76 -27.95
CA GLY A 244 -8.42 10.36 -27.99
C GLY A 244 -8.93 9.93 -29.37
N LYS A 245 -9.76 10.77 -30.02
CA LYS A 245 -10.22 10.53 -31.39
C LYS A 245 -9.05 10.45 -32.37
N LEU A 246 -8.15 11.43 -32.35
CA LEU A 246 -7.00 11.47 -33.26
C LEU A 246 -6.08 10.25 -33.10
N ILE A 247 -5.92 9.77 -31.87
CA ILE A 247 -5.16 8.54 -31.59
C ILE A 247 -5.88 7.34 -32.20
N ASP A 248 -7.19 7.23 -32.05
CA ASP A 248 -7.95 6.10 -32.58
C ASP A 248 -8.01 6.10 -34.11
N ASP A 249 -8.19 7.27 -34.73
CA ASP A 249 -8.17 7.46 -36.19
C ASP A 249 -6.79 7.09 -36.76
N SER A 250 -5.70 7.59 -36.15
CA SER A 250 -4.33 7.30 -36.60
C SER A 250 -3.97 5.82 -36.40
N ARG A 251 -4.48 5.20 -35.32
CA ARG A 251 -4.33 3.76 -35.07
C ARG A 251 -5.08 2.93 -36.10
N GLY A 252 -6.30 3.33 -36.48
CA GLY A 252 -7.10 2.66 -37.50
C GLY A 252 -6.44 2.67 -38.89
N ASN A 253 -5.62 3.70 -39.16
CA ASN A 253 -4.86 3.84 -40.41
C ASN A 253 -3.45 3.23 -40.35
N ASP A 254 -3.07 2.56 -39.26
CA ASP A 254 -1.71 2.04 -39.02
C ASP A 254 -0.60 3.11 -39.05
N ASP A 255 -0.94 4.39 -38.81
CA ASP A 255 0.00 5.51 -38.75
C ASP A 255 0.70 5.60 -37.38
N TRP A 256 1.56 4.64 -37.07
CA TRP A 256 2.24 4.55 -35.78
C TRP A 256 3.13 5.77 -35.45
N SER A 257 3.65 6.47 -36.46
CA SER A 257 4.37 7.73 -36.26
C SER A 257 3.48 8.83 -35.65
N ARG A 258 2.28 9.02 -36.22
CA ARG A 258 1.27 9.99 -35.74
C ARG A 258 0.77 9.62 -34.34
N VAL A 259 0.50 8.33 -34.10
CA VAL A 259 0.14 7.82 -32.76
C VAL A 259 1.23 8.17 -31.74
N GLY A 260 2.49 7.88 -32.06
CA GLY A 260 3.62 8.12 -31.17
C GLY A 260 3.79 9.60 -30.80
N PHE A 261 3.60 10.50 -31.76
CA PHE A 261 3.63 11.95 -31.53
C PHE A 261 2.48 12.43 -30.62
N LEU A 262 1.25 11.96 -30.86
CA LEU A 262 0.09 12.28 -30.01
C LEU A 262 0.30 11.79 -28.57
N LEU A 263 0.79 10.57 -28.40
CA LEU A 263 1.15 10.02 -27.09
C LEU A 263 2.21 10.86 -26.37
N PHE A 264 3.26 11.27 -27.10
CA PHE A 264 4.31 12.13 -26.56
C PHE A 264 3.76 13.48 -26.08
N LEU A 265 2.85 14.10 -26.83
CA LEU A 265 2.26 15.37 -26.42
C LEU A 265 1.39 15.21 -25.16
N ILE A 266 0.58 14.14 -25.04
CA ILE A 266 -0.18 13.85 -23.80
C ILE A 266 0.77 13.71 -22.62
N ILE A 267 1.81 12.89 -22.75
CA ILE A 267 2.80 12.65 -21.68
C ILE A 267 3.49 13.96 -21.29
N SER A 268 3.86 14.79 -22.27
CA SER A 268 4.50 16.09 -22.05
C SER A 268 3.59 17.05 -21.29
N VAL A 269 2.31 17.12 -21.63
CA VAL A 269 1.32 17.94 -20.92
C VAL A 269 1.13 17.47 -19.48
N VAL A 270 1.01 16.15 -19.26
CA VAL A 270 0.86 15.58 -17.91
C VAL A 270 2.09 15.89 -17.05
N ILE A 271 3.30 15.72 -17.57
CA ILE A 271 4.55 16.06 -16.87
C ILE A 271 4.63 17.56 -16.56
N LEU A 272 4.27 18.41 -17.53
CA LEU A 272 4.24 19.86 -17.34
C LEU A 272 3.27 20.27 -16.23
N LEU A 273 2.08 19.67 -16.20
CA LEU A 273 1.10 19.91 -15.16
C LEU A 273 1.58 19.46 -13.79
N GLU A 274 2.23 18.30 -13.68
CA GLU A 274 2.82 17.87 -12.41
C GLU A 274 3.88 18.85 -11.90
N LEU A 275 4.69 19.40 -12.81
CA LEU A 275 5.67 20.42 -12.48
C LEU A 275 5.01 21.72 -12.03
N ILE A 276 3.95 22.16 -12.73
CA ILE A 276 3.14 23.32 -12.33
C ILE A 276 2.53 23.08 -10.95
N ILE A 277 1.90 21.93 -10.72
CA ILE A 277 1.30 21.57 -9.43
C ILE A 277 2.36 21.56 -8.32
N TYR A 278 3.55 21.03 -8.59
CA TYR A 278 4.66 21.08 -7.65
C TYR A 278 5.05 22.52 -7.30
N VAL A 279 5.15 23.40 -8.30
CA VAL A 279 5.47 24.83 -8.12
C VAL A 279 4.35 25.53 -7.33
N LEU A 280 3.09 25.39 -7.74
CA LEU A 280 1.92 25.95 -7.06
C LEU A 280 1.87 25.49 -5.60
N ARG A 281 2.08 24.19 -5.35
CA ARG A 281 2.11 23.64 -3.99
C ARG A 281 3.24 24.21 -3.16
N LYS A 282 4.45 24.34 -3.73
CA LYS A 282 5.65 24.78 -3.01
C LYS A 282 5.71 26.28 -2.72
N TYR A 283 5.13 27.10 -3.59
CA TYR A 283 5.25 28.56 -3.53
C TYR A 283 3.95 29.30 -3.18
N ILE A 284 2.78 28.70 -3.42
CA ILE A 284 1.48 29.34 -3.18
C ILE A 284 0.67 28.66 -2.07
N LEU A 285 0.60 27.31 -2.05
CA LEU A 285 -0.25 26.59 -1.10
C LEU A 285 0.44 26.23 0.21
N LEU A 286 1.71 25.83 0.15
CA LEU A 286 2.52 25.66 1.35
C LEU A 286 2.71 27.02 1.98
N ASP A 287 1.87 27.29 2.98
CA ASP A 287 2.17 28.24 4.04
C ASP A 287 3.43 27.72 4.72
N LYS A 288 4.61 27.99 4.14
CA LYS A 288 5.81 28.00 4.95
C LYS A 288 5.51 29.04 6.00
N ASP A 289 5.40 28.62 7.25
CA ASP A 289 4.87 29.40 8.35
C ASP A 289 5.38 30.85 8.26
N PHE A 290 4.50 31.82 8.50
CA PHE A 290 4.93 33.20 8.56
C PHE A 290 5.73 33.35 9.84
N ILE A 291 6.99 33.01 9.71
CA ILE A 291 7.99 33.27 10.71
C ILE A 291 8.95 34.20 10.02
N LEU A 292 8.98 35.42 10.49
CA LEU A 292 9.80 36.49 9.94
C LEU A 292 11.31 36.15 9.97
N ASP A 293 11.68 35.08 10.69
CA ASP A 293 13.00 34.47 10.75
C ASP A 293 13.18 33.28 9.78
N GLU A 294 12.29 33.05 8.79
CA GLU A 294 12.28 31.86 7.92
C GLU A 294 13.66 31.60 7.26
N LYS A 295 14.45 32.66 7.01
CA LYS A 295 15.81 32.55 6.49
C LYS A 295 16.75 31.87 7.50
N ASN A 296 16.66 32.21 8.78
CA ASN A 296 17.41 31.59 9.86
C ASN A 296 16.94 30.15 10.07
N GLN A 297 15.63 29.90 10.09
CA GLN A 297 15.11 28.53 10.20
C GLN A 297 15.48 27.65 8.98
N LYS A 298 15.48 28.22 7.77
CA LYS A 298 15.98 27.54 6.56
C LYS A 298 17.46 27.22 6.65
N LYS A 299 18.27 28.13 7.20
CA LYS A 299 19.71 27.88 7.43
C LYS A 299 19.90 26.65 8.33
N TYR A 300 19.20 26.56 9.47
CA TYR A 300 19.27 25.40 10.35
C TYR A 300 18.72 24.12 9.70
N SER A 301 17.53 24.18 9.10
CA SER A 301 16.93 23.00 8.45
C SER A 301 17.75 22.46 7.27
N THR A 302 18.42 23.33 6.50
CA THR A 302 19.32 22.90 5.41
C THR A 302 20.60 22.28 5.95
N LEU A 303 21.17 22.82 7.03
CA LEU A 303 22.28 22.22 7.77
C LEU A 303 21.91 20.83 8.30
N ILE A 304 20.76 20.71 8.96
CA ILE A 304 20.23 19.44 9.48
C ILE A 304 20.05 18.42 8.36
N LYS A 305 19.46 18.81 7.23
CA LYS A 305 19.30 17.92 6.05
C LYS A 305 20.64 17.50 5.46
N LYS A 306 21.65 18.38 5.48
CA LYS A 306 22.99 18.07 4.99
C LYS A 306 23.66 17.05 5.90
N ILE A 307 23.54 17.21 7.22
CA ILE A 307 24.06 16.28 8.23
C ILE A 307 23.38 14.91 8.13
N SER A 308 22.05 14.88 8.00
CA SER A 308 21.30 13.63 7.96
C SER A 308 21.65 12.77 6.74
N ARG A 309 21.94 13.41 5.59
CA ARG A 309 22.29 12.74 4.33
C ARG A 309 23.74 12.25 4.25
N MET A 310 24.63 12.71 5.14
CA MET A 310 26.03 12.29 5.11
C MET A 310 26.19 10.85 5.57
N ASN A 311 26.96 10.06 4.83
CA ASN A 311 27.44 8.76 5.29
C ASN A 311 28.21 8.90 6.61
N ASN A 312 28.11 7.93 7.52
CA ASN A 312 28.68 7.95 8.87
C ASN A 312 30.20 8.25 8.86
N LEU A 313 30.93 7.61 7.95
CA LEU A 313 32.37 7.84 7.77
C LEU A 313 32.68 9.30 7.39
N ASN A 314 31.99 9.82 6.39
CA ASN A 314 32.17 11.20 5.91
C ASN A 314 31.75 12.22 6.96
N PHE A 315 30.69 11.91 7.72
CA PHE A 315 30.26 12.74 8.84
C PHE A 315 31.34 12.81 9.93
N TYR A 316 31.88 11.67 10.36
CA TYR A 316 32.89 11.63 11.42
C TYR A 316 34.19 12.34 11.00
N ILE A 317 34.66 12.12 9.78
CA ILE A 317 35.83 12.83 9.25
C ILE A 317 35.62 14.34 9.28
N ARG A 318 34.43 14.80 8.87
CA ARG A 318 34.15 16.24 8.74
C ARG A 318 33.92 16.93 10.08
N TYR A 319 33.12 16.35 10.97
CA TYR A 319 32.64 17.00 12.19
C TYR A 319 33.41 16.61 13.44
N VAL A 320 34.25 15.59 13.39
CA VAL A 320 35.10 15.18 14.52
C VAL A 320 36.57 15.38 14.15
N ILE A 321 37.08 14.71 13.11
CA ILE A 321 38.52 14.76 12.78
C ILE A 321 38.97 16.11 12.22
N GLN A 322 38.16 16.71 11.35
CA GLN A 322 38.50 17.95 10.64
C GLN A 322 37.80 19.20 11.19
N LYS A 323 37.14 19.10 12.36
CA LYS A 323 36.31 20.19 12.91
C LYS A 323 37.08 21.50 13.00
N ASP A 324 38.24 21.48 13.67
CA ASP A 324 39.04 22.67 13.94
C ASP A 324 39.72 23.20 12.67
N LEU A 325 40.16 22.29 11.79
CA LEU A 325 40.73 22.65 10.50
C LEU A 325 39.71 23.30 9.57
N PHE A 326 38.45 22.88 9.62
CA PHE A 326 37.38 23.50 8.86
C PHE A 326 37.14 24.94 9.32
N LEU A 327 37.20 25.19 10.63
CA LEU A 327 37.07 26.53 11.20
C LEU A 327 38.24 27.44 10.74
N ASN A 328 39.48 26.95 10.86
CA ASN A 328 40.67 27.68 10.41
C ASN A 328 40.63 27.95 8.89
N LEU A 329 40.12 27.01 8.10
CA LEU A 329 39.96 27.17 6.66
C LEU A 329 38.90 28.21 6.28
N GLU A 330 37.84 28.37 7.08
CA GLU A 330 36.86 29.45 6.90
C GLU A 330 37.46 30.82 7.23
N ILE A 331 38.24 30.92 8.31
CA ILE A 331 38.95 32.16 8.71
C ILE A 331 39.97 32.56 7.62
N ALA A 332 40.81 31.62 7.16
CA ALA A 332 41.80 31.86 6.11
C ALA A 332 41.15 32.34 4.79
N LYS A 333 39.97 31.79 4.45
CA LYS A 333 39.17 32.25 3.30
C LYS A 333 38.62 33.66 3.46
N GLN A 334 38.19 34.04 4.67
CA GLN A 334 37.74 35.41 4.93
C GLN A 334 38.90 36.40 4.80
N ASN A 335 40.09 36.01 5.27
CA ASN A 335 41.30 36.83 5.19
C ASN A 335 41.99 36.77 3.81
N LYS A 336 41.46 36.00 2.85
CA LYS A 336 42.02 35.77 1.49
C LYS A 336 43.50 35.31 1.49
N ASP A 337 43.92 34.59 2.52
CA ASP A 337 45.28 34.07 2.61
C ASP A 337 45.40 32.72 1.88
N PHE A 338 45.93 32.76 0.66
CA PHE A 338 45.99 31.57 -0.20
C PHE A 338 47.00 30.51 0.25
N ASN A 339 48.06 30.91 0.97
CA ASN A 339 49.09 29.98 1.44
C ASN A 339 48.56 29.13 2.60
N SER A 340 47.98 29.77 3.61
CA SER A 340 47.36 29.04 4.72
C SER A 340 46.19 28.16 4.26
N ILE A 341 45.41 28.57 3.24
CA ILE A 341 44.38 27.70 2.65
C ILE A 341 44.97 26.42 2.07
N LYS A 342 46.13 26.48 1.42
CA LYS A 342 46.78 25.31 0.80
C LYS A 342 47.33 24.38 1.87
N GLU A 343 48.04 24.93 2.87
CA GLU A 343 48.57 24.18 4.02
C GLU A 343 47.46 23.46 4.80
N ILE A 344 46.38 24.16 5.13
CA ILE A 344 45.25 23.56 5.86
C ILE A 344 44.59 22.46 5.03
N LYS A 345 44.46 22.61 3.71
CA LYS A 345 43.92 21.54 2.83
C LYS A 345 44.82 20.31 2.79
N GLU A 346 46.13 20.49 2.77
CA GLU A 346 47.08 19.38 2.83
C GLU A 346 47.00 18.67 4.18
N GLU A 347 46.96 19.42 5.29
CA GLU A 347 46.79 18.86 6.63
C GLU A 347 45.47 18.08 6.77
N MET A 348 44.38 18.62 6.23
CA MET A 348 43.08 17.94 6.17
C MET A 348 43.17 16.62 5.39
N ARG A 349 43.92 16.58 4.28
CA ARG A 349 44.12 15.38 3.47
C ARG A 349 44.93 14.33 4.23
N ILE A 350 45.98 14.76 4.93
CA ILE A 350 46.82 13.89 5.77
C ILE A 350 46.00 13.29 6.91
N LYS A 351 45.31 14.11 7.71
CA LYS A 351 44.45 13.62 8.82
C LYS A 351 43.37 12.65 8.33
N LYS A 352 42.74 12.94 7.18
CA LYS A 352 41.76 12.04 6.56
C LYS A 352 42.38 10.69 6.21
N ASN A 353 43.53 10.67 5.54
CA ASN A 353 44.19 9.44 5.12
C ASN A 353 44.66 8.62 6.33
N ASN A 354 45.22 9.27 7.34
CA ASN A 354 45.64 8.63 8.59
C ASN A 354 44.44 7.97 9.29
N PHE A 355 43.33 8.69 9.41
CA PHE A 355 42.10 8.14 9.99
C PHE A 355 41.54 6.97 9.18
N LEU A 356 41.50 7.06 7.84
CA LEU A 356 41.00 5.96 7.00
C LEU A 356 41.87 4.70 7.13
N SER A 357 43.18 4.87 7.26
CA SER A 357 44.12 3.77 7.52
C SER A 357 43.86 3.12 8.88
N ASP A 358 43.75 3.93 9.94
CA ASP A 358 43.46 3.46 11.30
C ASP A 358 42.09 2.78 11.40
N HIS A 359 41.04 3.37 10.82
CA HIS A 359 39.69 2.81 10.77
C HIS A 359 39.67 1.41 10.11
N LYS A 360 40.39 1.26 8.98
CA LYS A 360 40.52 -0.02 8.28
C LYS A 360 41.34 -1.03 9.08
N SER A 361 42.38 -0.57 9.78
CA SER A 361 43.22 -1.39 10.64
C SER A 361 42.43 -1.96 11.82
N LYS A 362 41.70 -1.12 12.55
CA LYS A 362 40.82 -1.53 13.67
C LYS A 362 39.74 -2.52 13.24
N MET A 363 39.10 -2.30 12.09
CA MET A 363 38.15 -3.26 11.52
C MET A 363 38.80 -4.61 11.19
N LYS A 364 40.00 -4.61 10.59
CA LYS A 364 40.72 -5.85 10.29
C LYS A 364 41.14 -6.59 11.56
N LYS A 365 41.52 -5.86 12.61
CA LYS A 365 41.88 -6.43 13.91
C LYS A 365 40.71 -7.23 14.50
N ASP A 366 39.52 -6.62 14.60
CA ASP A 366 38.32 -7.32 15.09
C ASP A 366 38.00 -8.58 14.26
N ILE A 367 38.13 -8.50 12.93
CA ILE A 367 37.90 -9.64 12.03
C ILE A 367 38.92 -10.76 12.30
N ASN A 368 40.21 -10.43 12.37
CA ASN A 368 41.27 -11.41 12.61
C ASN A 368 41.13 -12.06 14.00
N ASP A 369 40.87 -11.26 15.04
CA ASP A 369 40.65 -11.73 16.41
C ASP A 369 39.44 -12.67 16.46
N PHE A 370 38.38 -12.35 15.71
CA PHE A 370 37.22 -13.23 15.59
C PHE A 370 37.51 -14.50 14.80
N GLU A 371 38.32 -14.47 13.73
CA GLU A 371 38.70 -15.67 12.99
C GLU A 371 39.51 -16.64 13.85
N ILE A 372 40.46 -16.11 14.64
CA ILE A 372 41.22 -16.89 15.64
C ILE A 372 40.24 -17.51 16.64
N PHE A 373 39.33 -16.70 17.21
CA PHE A 373 38.34 -17.18 18.18
C PHE A 373 37.37 -18.22 17.60
N LYS A 374 36.94 -18.03 16.35
CA LYS A 374 36.01 -18.90 15.64
C LYS A 374 36.62 -20.27 15.33
N SER A 375 37.93 -20.33 15.09
CA SER A 375 38.64 -21.62 14.90
C SER A 375 38.61 -22.48 16.17
N GLN A 376 38.65 -21.83 17.34
CA GLN A 376 38.58 -22.49 18.65
C GLN A 376 37.14 -22.81 19.09
N ASN A 377 36.17 -21.95 18.75
CA ASN A 377 34.78 -22.05 19.20
C ASN A 377 33.80 -22.04 18.02
N LEU A 378 33.61 -23.18 17.36
CA LEU A 378 32.66 -23.32 16.25
C LEU A 378 31.19 -23.24 16.70
N ASN A 379 30.40 -22.37 16.07
CA ASN A 379 28.96 -22.17 16.29
C ASN A 379 28.55 -21.92 17.75
N SER A 380 29.39 -21.22 18.51
CA SER A 380 29.12 -20.89 19.92
C SER A 380 28.28 -19.62 20.09
N LYS A 381 27.46 -19.56 21.15
CA LYS A 381 26.82 -18.31 21.60
C LYS A 381 27.84 -17.22 21.96
N ASN A 382 29.07 -17.62 22.29
CA ASN A 382 30.16 -16.73 22.70
C ASN A 382 30.71 -15.87 21.55
N TRP A 383 30.22 -16.08 20.31
CA TRP A 383 30.46 -15.18 19.17
C TRP A 383 29.90 -13.78 19.39
N PHE A 384 28.99 -13.62 20.34
CA PHE A 384 28.35 -12.38 20.71
C PHE A 384 28.80 -11.94 22.09
N ILE A 385 29.09 -10.65 22.23
CA ILE A 385 29.35 -9.99 23.50
C ILE A 385 28.18 -9.05 23.77
N TRP A 386 27.70 -9.03 25.01
CA TRP A 386 26.76 -8.00 25.45
C TRP A 386 27.52 -6.68 25.58
N ASP A 387 27.17 -5.72 24.74
CA ASP A 387 27.60 -4.35 24.88
C ASP A 387 26.66 -3.64 25.87
N ALA A 388 27.20 -3.34 27.05
CA ALA A 388 26.47 -2.71 28.12
C ALA A 388 26.07 -1.26 27.78
N GLU A 389 26.91 -0.54 27.03
CA GLU A 389 26.66 0.86 26.67
C GLU A 389 25.45 0.98 25.75
N ASN A 390 25.34 0.11 24.76
CA ASN A 390 24.25 0.12 23.78
C ASN A 390 23.11 -0.85 24.12
N SER A 391 23.18 -1.53 25.27
CA SER A 391 22.20 -2.51 25.77
C SER A 391 21.82 -3.56 24.72
N MET A 392 22.85 -4.12 24.05
CA MET A 392 22.62 -5.05 22.94
C MET A 392 23.75 -6.04 22.72
N ASN A 393 23.45 -7.16 22.07
CA ASN A 393 24.48 -8.13 21.67
C ASN A 393 25.16 -7.68 20.37
N VAL A 394 26.49 -7.65 20.38
CA VAL A 394 27.35 -7.32 19.23
C VAL A 394 28.21 -8.53 18.89
N ARG A 395 28.36 -8.82 17.59
CA ARG A 395 29.24 -9.89 17.12
C ARG A 395 30.69 -9.43 17.21
N ARG A 396 31.59 -10.32 17.66
CA ARG A 396 32.98 -9.99 17.99
C ARG A 396 33.80 -9.35 16.85
N ASP A 397 33.52 -9.71 15.60
CA ASP A 397 34.17 -9.12 14.41
C ASP A 397 33.68 -7.71 14.04
N LYS A 398 32.67 -7.20 14.73
CA LYS A 398 32.01 -5.92 14.43
C LYS A 398 31.98 -4.97 15.61
N ILE A 399 32.75 -5.21 16.67
CA ILE A 399 32.72 -4.40 17.89
C ILE A 399 33.02 -2.95 17.55
N TYR A 400 34.18 -2.70 16.95
CA TYR A 400 34.63 -1.36 16.58
C TYR A 400 33.65 -0.69 15.60
N LEU A 401 33.25 -1.39 14.54
CA LEU A 401 32.36 -0.82 13.52
C LEU A 401 30.97 -0.48 14.09
N THR A 402 30.47 -1.28 15.03
CA THR A 402 29.20 -1.05 15.70
C THR A 402 29.29 0.19 16.57
N ASN A 403 30.28 0.23 17.46
CA ASN A 403 30.47 1.33 18.39
C ASN A 403 30.65 2.65 17.63
N PHE A 404 31.48 2.63 16.58
CA PHE A 404 31.65 3.77 15.67
C PHE A 404 30.32 4.24 15.05
N ASN A 405 29.48 3.33 14.54
CA ASN A 405 28.22 3.72 13.91
C ASN A 405 27.21 4.29 14.92
N PHE A 406 27.12 3.70 16.12
CA PHE A 406 26.25 4.20 17.19
C PHE A 406 26.72 5.55 17.72
N GLU A 407 28.02 5.70 17.92
CA GLU A 407 28.65 6.97 18.30
C GLU A 407 28.34 8.06 17.29
N VAL A 408 28.53 7.78 15.99
CA VAL A 408 28.18 8.72 14.91
C VAL A 408 26.69 9.07 14.91
N LEU A 409 25.79 8.10 15.15
CA LEU A 409 24.36 8.38 15.22
C LEU A 409 24.01 9.26 16.43
N LYS A 410 24.61 9.00 17.58
CA LYS A 410 24.46 9.80 18.79
C LYS A 410 24.94 11.24 18.55
N LEU A 411 26.12 11.41 17.97
CA LEU A 411 26.68 12.71 17.59
C LEU A 411 25.78 13.44 16.57
N LYS A 412 25.24 12.73 15.58
CA LYS A 412 24.28 13.32 14.61
C LYS A 412 23.02 13.81 15.31
N GLU A 413 22.46 13.02 16.23
CA GLU A 413 21.28 13.39 17.00
C GLU A 413 21.56 14.57 17.94
N GLU A 414 22.72 14.58 18.60
CA GLU A 414 23.15 15.67 19.46
C GLU A 414 23.35 16.98 18.71
N ILE A 415 24.09 16.97 17.59
CA ILE A 415 24.25 18.16 16.74
C ILE A 415 22.90 18.63 16.21
N LYS A 416 22.02 17.71 15.80
CA LYS A 416 20.69 18.07 15.32
C LYS A 416 19.85 18.72 16.43
N SER A 417 19.83 18.12 17.62
CA SER A 417 19.15 18.66 18.80
C SER A 417 19.69 20.03 19.19
N ASN A 418 21.01 20.20 19.18
CA ASN A 418 21.65 21.49 19.45
C ASN A 418 21.24 22.53 18.40
N LEU A 419 21.28 22.20 17.10
CA LEU A 419 20.82 23.10 16.04
C LEU A 419 19.34 23.45 16.16
N ASP A 420 18.49 22.49 16.53
CA ASP A 420 17.05 22.72 16.77
C ASP A 420 16.84 23.64 17.99
N ASN A 421 17.60 23.44 19.08
CA ASN A 421 17.55 24.29 20.28
C ASN A 421 18.08 25.70 20.01
N THR A 422 19.18 25.84 19.27
CA THR A 422 19.71 27.16 18.86
C THR A 422 18.70 27.87 17.96
N ALA A 423 18.07 27.15 17.03
CA ALA A 423 17.02 27.70 16.20
C ALA A 423 15.81 28.19 17.02
N LEU A 424 15.41 27.43 18.06
CA LEU A 424 14.36 27.83 18.99
C LEU A 424 14.73 29.07 19.81
N GLN A 425 15.95 29.14 20.34
CA GLN A 425 16.43 30.31 21.10
C GLN A 425 16.52 31.57 20.25
N GLU A 426 17.05 31.45 19.02
CA GLU A 426 17.06 32.56 18.05
C GLU A 426 15.63 32.97 17.67
N HIS A 427 14.71 32.00 17.58
CA HIS A 427 13.30 32.28 17.32
C HIS A 427 12.63 33.02 18.49
N GLU A 428 12.86 32.60 19.73
CA GLU A 428 12.31 33.26 20.93
C GLU A 428 12.86 34.68 21.12
N THR A 429 14.16 34.88 20.93
CA THR A 429 14.78 36.22 20.98
C THR A 429 14.24 37.11 19.87
N TYR A 430 14.02 36.55 18.68
CA TYR A 430 13.37 37.24 17.58
C TYR A 430 11.93 37.67 17.94
N LEU A 431 11.13 36.79 18.56
CA LEU A 431 9.76 37.11 19.00
C LEU A 431 9.72 38.19 20.09
N LYS A 432 10.68 38.20 21.02
CA LYS A 432 10.77 39.23 22.08
C LYS A 432 11.07 40.62 21.53
N ASN A 433 11.86 40.70 20.47
CA ASN A 433 12.24 41.96 19.83
C ASN A 433 11.21 42.45 18.79
N LEU A 434 10.10 41.71 18.62
CA LEU A 434 9.13 41.93 17.57
C LEU A 434 8.11 43.02 17.92
N THR A 435 8.06 44.10 17.13
CA THR A 435 7.04 45.15 17.29
C THR A 435 5.82 44.87 16.42
N ILE A 436 4.62 45.29 16.87
CA ILE A 436 3.35 45.13 16.14
C ILE A 436 3.43 45.75 14.74
N ASP A 437 4.08 46.91 14.61
CA ASP A 437 4.25 47.61 13.33
C ASP A 437 5.14 46.85 12.35
N GLU A 438 6.23 46.25 12.84
CA GLU A 438 7.08 45.39 12.01
C GLU A 438 6.34 44.14 11.54
N VAL A 439 5.51 43.54 12.40
CA VAL A 439 4.66 42.40 12.03
C VAL A 439 3.72 42.80 10.92
N ILE A 440 3.00 43.93 11.05
CA ILE A 440 2.03 44.39 10.04
C ILE A 440 2.74 44.74 8.72
N LYS A 441 3.89 45.43 8.75
CA LYS A 441 4.67 45.77 7.54
C LYS A 441 5.21 44.56 6.81
N LYS A 442 5.76 43.58 7.56
CA LYS A 442 6.41 42.41 6.98
C LYS A 442 5.44 41.23 6.78
N ASN A 443 4.18 41.33 7.23
CA ASN A 443 3.15 40.30 6.99
C ASN A 443 2.96 40.11 5.48
N PRO A 444 3.42 39.00 4.88
CA PRO A 444 3.15 38.73 3.50
C PRO A 444 1.63 38.64 3.40
N LYS A 445 1.06 39.44 2.52
CA LYS A 445 -0.36 39.39 2.19
C LYS A 445 -0.65 38.07 1.44
N ARG A 446 -0.55 36.92 2.11
CA ARG A 446 -0.67 35.55 1.56
C ARG A 446 -2.03 35.33 0.94
N TYR A 447 -3.04 35.97 1.53
CA TYR A 447 -4.38 36.02 0.97
C TYR A 447 -4.38 36.62 -0.44
N ILE A 448 -3.49 37.57 -0.78
CA ILE A 448 -3.34 38.09 -2.16
C ILE A 448 -2.82 37.02 -3.09
N LYS A 449 -1.77 36.26 -2.73
CA LYS A 449 -1.26 35.18 -3.60
C LYS A 449 -2.33 34.12 -3.88
N ARG A 450 -3.09 33.74 -2.85
CA ARG A 450 -4.20 32.79 -2.98
C ARG A 450 -5.37 33.38 -3.77
N LEU A 451 -5.72 34.64 -3.54
CA LEU A 451 -6.73 35.35 -4.31
C LEU A 451 -6.32 35.47 -5.78
N CYS A 452 -5.07 35.81 -6.08
CA CYS A 452 -4.56 35.84 -7.45
C CYS A 452 -4.64 34.45 -8.09
N LEU A 453 -4.25 33.38 -7.37
CA LEU A 453 -4.40 32.02 -7.89
C LEU A 453 -5.86 31.66 -8.14
N TYR A 454 -6.75 31.92 -7.19
CA TYR A 454 -8.18 31.64 -7.36
C TYR A 454 -8.82 32.51 -8.45
N PHE A 455 -8.38 33.75 -8.60
CA PHE A 455 -8.79 34.63 -9.69
C PHE A 455 -8.33 34.11 -11.04
N ILE A 456 -7.07 33.66 -11.16
CA ILE A 456 -6.56 33.03 -12.39
C ILE A 456 -7.34 31.75 -12.69
N LEU A 457 -7.57 30.89 -11.71
CA LEU A 457 -8.36 29.67 -11.89
C LEU A 457 -9.82 29.98 -12.28
N PHE A 458 -10.40 31.02 -11.70
CA PHE A 458 -11.75 31.48 -12.03
C PHE A 458 -11.82 32.10 -13.43
N ALA A 459 -10.82 32.91 -13.83
CA ALA A 459 -10.72 33.46 -15.17
C ALA A 459 -10.54 32.34 -16.22
N LEU A 460 -9.66 31.37 -15.96
CA LEU A 460 -9.51 30.17 -16.78
C LEU A 460 -10.80 29.35 -16.83
N PHE A 461 -11.57 29.31 -15.74
CA PHE A 461 -12.85 28.61 -15.71
C PHE A 461 -13.87 29.32 -16.59
N CYS A 462 -14.04 30.64 -16.44
CA CYS A 462 -14.91 31.43 -17.30
C CYS A 462 -14.49 31.32 -18.78
N TYR A 463 -13.19 31.39 -19.07
CA TYR A 463 -12.65 31.15 -20.41
C TYR A 463 -12.95 29.74 -20.90
N SER A 464 -12.86 28.72 -20.05
CA SER A 464 -13.19 27.36 -20.46
C SER A 464 -14.67 27.17 -20.79
N LEU A 465 -15.56 27.91 -20.13
CA LEU A 465 -16.99 27.88 -20.40
C LEU A 465 -17.35 28.51 -21.76
N THR A 466 -16.53 29.44 -22.30
CA THR A 466 -16.83 30.05 -23.61
C THR A 466 -16.67 29.09 -24.78
N PHE A 467 -15.94 27.98 -24.60
CA PHE A 467 -15.79 26.92 -25.62
C PHE A 467 -16.91 25.87 -25.55
N ILE A 468 -17.75 25.92 -24.51
CA ILE A 468 -18.83 24.95 -24.34
C ILE A 468 -20.05 25.46 -25.11
N GLU A 469 -20.29 24.89 -26.28
CA GLU A 469 -21.53 25.10 -27.01
C GLU A 469 -22.67 24.31 -26.36
N PHE A 470 -23.72 25.02 -25.95
CA PHE A 470 -24.92 24.43 -25.37
C PHE A 470 -25.86 23.96 -26.48
N ASN A 471 -25.54 22.82 -27.07
CA ASN A 471 -26.37 22.16 -28.07
C ASN A 471 -27.17 21.03 -27.40
N ILE A 472 -28.49 21.08 -27.55
CA ILE A 472 -29.41 20.03 -27.11
C ILE A 472 -29.89 19.32 -28.37
N GLU A 473 -29.87 17.99 -28.32
CA GLU A 473 -30.34 17.14 -29.42
C GLU A 473 -31.85 17.28 -29.68
N SER A 474 -32.30 16.82 -30.85
CA SER A 474 -33.72 16.90 -31.23
C SER A 474 -34.64 16.24 -30.19
N ALA A 475 -35.88 16.72 -30.07
CA ALA A 475 -36.85 16.14 -29.14
C ALA A 475 -37.10 14.64 -29.39
N GLU A 476 -36.97 14.20 -30.65
CA GLU A 476 -37.09 12.80 -31.06
C GLU A 476 -35.91 11.95 -30.56
N THR A 477 -34.66 12.41 -30.76
CA THR A 477 -33.46 11.72 -30.27
C THR A 477 -33.43 11.65 -28.74
N ILE A 478 -33.88 12.69 -28.04
CA ILE A 478 -34.02 12.68 -26.58
C ILE A 478 -35.09 11.66 -26.14
N LYS A 479 -36.23 11.60 -26.83
CA LYS A 479 -37.29 10.61 -26.54
C LYS A 479 -36.78 9.18 -26.75
N ASN A 480 -36.05 8.94 -27.83
CA ASN A 480 -35.40 7.65 -28.09
C ASN A 480 -34.37 7.32 -27.01
N THR A 481 -33.54 8.28 -26.61
CA THR A 481 -32.55 8.10 -25.52
C THR A 481 -33.23 7.77 -24.19
N ASN A 482 -34.33 8.45 -23.85
CA ASN A 482 -35.12 8.13 -22.65
C ASN A 482 -35.69 6.70 -22.70
N ASN A 483 -36.21 6.27 -23.86
CA ASN A 483 -36.70 4.90 -24.05
C ASN A 483 -35.56 3.88 -23.89
N ASN A 484 -34.40 4.13 -24.51
CA ASN A 484 -33.21 3.29 -24.40
C ASN A 484 -32.78 3.13 -22.93
N ILE A 485 -32.78 4.21 -22.15
CA ILE A 485 -32.46 4.15 -20.70
C ILE A 485 -33.49 3.31 -19.94
N ILE A 486 -34.78 3.44 -20.25
CA ILE A 486 -35.82 2.62 -19.63
C ILE A 486 -35.60 1.13 -19.98
N GLU A 487 -35.17 0.82 -21.20
CA GLU A 487 -34.81 -0.54 -21.60
C GLU A 487 -33.57 -1.05 -20.87
N MET A 488 -32.56 -0.20 -20.62
CA MET A 488 -31.41 -0.60 -19.78
C MET A 488 -31.81 -1.02 -18.37
N PHE A 489 -32.91 -0.51 -17.83
CA PHE A 489 -33.44 -0.95 -16.53
C PHE A 489 -34.22 -2.27 -16.60
N LYS A 490 -34.66 -2.71 -17.79
CA LYS A 490 -35.28 -4.02 -18.02
C LYS A 490 -34.21 -5.11 -18.14
N ILE A 491 -33.51 -5.33 -17.03
CA ILE A 491 -32.37 -6.25 -16.95
C ILE A 491 -32.75 -7.65 -17.42
N ASN A 492 -32.01 -8.18 -18.41
CA ASN A 492 -32.09 -9.58 -18.79
C ASN A 492 -31.38 -10.45 -17.74
N TRP A 493 -32.14 -10.96 -16.77
CA TRP A 493 -31.63 -11.78 -15.67
C TRP A 493 -30.97 -13.09 -16.13
N LEU A 494 -31.35 -13.60 -17.30
CA LEU A 494 -30.83 -14.87 -17.79
C LEU A 494 -29.40 -14.72 -18.31
N SER A 495 -29.11 -13.61 -19.00
CA SER A 495 -27.76 -13.23 -19.46
C SER A 495 -26.75 -13.05 -18.33
N LEU A 496 -27.21 -12.86 -17.08
CA LEU A 496 -26.31 -12.81 -15.93
C LEU A 496 -25.59 -14.14 -15.69
N PHE A 497 -26.31 -15.25 -15.84
CA PHE A 497 -25.85 -16.58 -15.45
C PHE A 497 -25.43 -17.44 -16.63
N ILE A 498 -26.11 -17.31 -17.77
CA ILE A 498 -25.96 -18.21 -18.93
C ILE A 498 -25.73 -17.36 -20.18
N ALA A 499 -24.88 -17.85 -21.09
CA ALA A 499 -24.77 -17.28 -22.43
C ALA A 499 -26.09 -17.53 -23.18
N HIS A 500 -26.77 -16.47 -23.59
CA HIS A 500 -28.11 -16.57 -24.17
C HIS A 500 -28.37 -15.45 -25.19
N GLY A 501 -29.05 -15.80 -26.28
CA GLY A 501 -29.39 -14.87 -27.35
C GLY A 501 -28.13 -14.24 -27.96
N TYR A 502 -28.06 -12.91 -27.91
CA TYR A 502 -26.95 -12.10 -28.45
C TYR A 502 -25.77 -11.94 -27.50
N ALA A 503 -25.84 -12.48 -26.27
CA ALA A 503 -24.75 -12.42 -25.30
C ALA A 503 -23.80 -13.63 -25.48
N PRO A 504 -22.56 -13.43 -25.99
CA PRO A 504 -21.63 -14.54 -26.23
C PRO A 504 -21.13 -15.19 -24.94
N GLN A 505 -21.16 -14.48 -23.82
CA GLN A 505 -20.68 -14.95 -22.51
C GLN A 505 -21.61 -14.43 -21.40
N SER A 506 -21.71 -15.18 -20.29
CA SER A 506 -22.48 -14.71 -19.14
C SER A 506 -21.79 -13.54 -18.43
N VAL A 507 -22.57 -12.64 -17.85
CA VAL A 507 -22.02 -11.49 -17.10
C VAL A 507 -21.13 -11.94 -15.95
N ILE A 508 -21.49 -13.03 -15.26
CA ILE A 508 -20.66 -13.60 -14.19
C ILE A 508 -19.29 -14.04 -14.72
N TYR A 509 -19.24 -14.69 -15.88
CA TYR A 509 -17.97 -15.07 -16.50
C TYR A 509 -17.12 -13.81 -16.79
N LEU A 510 -17.71 -12.78 -17.39
CA LEU A 510 -17.02 -11.51 -17.69
C LEU A 510 -16.51 -10.81 -16.42
N LEU A 511 -17.27 -10.87 -15.33
CA LEU A 511 -16.86 -10.32 -14.03
C LEU A 511 -15.68 -11.09 -13.43
N PHE A 512 -15.67 -12.42 -13.50
CA PHE A 512 -14.55 -13.24 -13.04
C PHE A 512 -13.32 -13.10 -13.95
N GLN A 513 -13.50 -12.93 -15.25
CA GLN A 513 -12.42 -12.62 -16.18
C GLN A 513 -11.80 -11.26 -15.85
N THR A 514 -12.62 -10.22 -15.65
CA THR A 514 -12.19 -8.88 -15.21
C THR A 514 -11.46 -8.92 -13.86
N LEU A 515 -11.98 -9.72 -12.93
CA LEU A 515 -11.34 -9.98 -11.63
C LEU A 515 -9.96 -10.62 -11.82
N SER A 516 -9.85 -11.57 -12.74
CA SER A 516 -8.61 -12.28 -13.04
C SER A 516 -7.55 -11.36 -13.65
N ILE A 517 -7.94 -10.52 -14.63
CA ILE A 517 -7.08 -9.47 -15.21
C ILE A 517 -6.57 -8.55 -14.10
N ALA A 518 -7.47 -8.09 -13.22
CA ALA A 518 -7.11 -7.18 -12.12
C ALA A 518 -6.17 -7.85 -11.11
N ILE A 519 -6.42 -9.10 -10.71
CA ILE A 519 -5.56 -9.84 -9.76
C ILE A 519 -4.17 -10.07 -10.36
N VAL A 520 -4.09 -10.62 -11.56
CA VAL A 520 -2.82 -10.99 -12.20
C VAL A 520 -2.02 -9.75 -12.56
N GLY A 521 -2.66 -8.72 -13.13
CA GLY A 521 -2.02 -7.45 -13.45
C GLY A 521 -1.49 -6.74 -12.20
N THR A 522 -2.29 -6.71 -11.12
CA THR A 522 -1.84 -6.16 -9.84
C THR A 522 -0.67 -6.95 -9.27
N PHE A 523 -0.69 -8.28 -9.37
CA PHE A 523 0.36 -9.14 -8.83
C PHE A 523 1.70 -8.94 -9.56
N ILE A 524 1.70 -8.99 -10.89
CA ILE A 524 2.89 -8.76 -11.73
C ILE A 524 3.44 -7.36 -11.46
N GLY A 525 2.57 -6.34 -11.51
CA GLY A 525 2.95 -4.96 -11.24
C GLY A 525 3.47 -4.75 -9.82
N ALA A 526 2.90 -5.42 -8.82
CA ALA A 526 3.33 -5.31 -7.42
C ALA A 526 4.71 -5.90 -7.17
N ILE A 527 5.10 -6.99 -7.84
CA ILE A 527 6.44 -7.56 -7.74
C ILE A 527 7.47 -6.54 -8.23
N VAL A 528 7.27 -6.01 -9.45
CA VAL A 528 8.17 -5.03 -10.06
C VAL A 528 8.19 -3.73 -9.25
N ALA A 529 7.02 -3.25 -8.82
CA ALA A 529 6.89 -2.05 -7.98
C ALA A 529 7.56 -2.17 -6.61
N TYR A 530 7.60 -3.37 -6.03
CA TYR A 530 8.30 -3.59 -4.76
C TYR A 530 9.80 -3.47 -4.94
N VAL A 531 10.35 -4.06 -6.01
CA VAL A 531 11.77 -3.95 -6.36
C VAL A 531 12.13 -2.50 -6.69
N PHE A 532 11.37 -1.84 -7.57
CA PHE A 532 11.62 -0.45 -7.94
C PHE A 532 11.41 0.51 -6.75
N GLY A 533 10.48 0.22 -5.85
CA GLY A 533 10.27 0.96 -4.61
C GLY A 533 11.52 0.96 -3.72
N ILE A 534 12.16 -0.20 -3.56
CA ILE A 534 13.43 -0.33 -2.83
C ILE A 534 14.53 0.48 -3.52
N LEU A 535 14.65 0.34 -4.84
CA LEU A 535 15.67 1.05 -5.64
C LEU A 535 15.42 2.56 -5.73
N SER A 536 14.21 3.03 -5.43
CA SER A 536 13.85 4.45 -5.41
C SER A 536 14.03 5.10 -4.04
N SER A 537 14.33 4.33 -2.98
CA SER A 537 14.45 4.83 -1.60
C SER A 537 15.86 5.32 -1.29
N GLU A 538 15.98 6.58 -0.83
CA GLU A 538 17.27 7.19 -0.47
C GLU A 538 17.84 6.62 0.85
N ASN A 539 16.99 5.97 1.66
CA ASN A 539 17.41 5.32 2.90
C ASN A 539 18.01 3.92 2.68
N ILE A 540 17.65 3.24 1.60
CA ILE A 540 18.10 1.88 1.32
C ILE A 540 19.26 1.86 0.31
N VAL A 541 19.17 2.67 -0.76
CA VAL A 541 20.18 2.73 -1.82
C VAL A 541 20.83 4.12 -1.90
N ASN A 542 21.90 4.23 -2.70
CA ASN A 542 22.58 5.51 -2.92
C ASN A 542 21.65 6.53 -3.60
N TYR A 543 21.80 7.81 -3.25
CA TYR A 543 21.03 8.94 -3.77
C TYR A 543 20.89 8.96 -5.30
N TYR A 544 21.99 8.73 -6.04
CA TYR A 544 21.96 8.75 -7.50
C TYR A 544 21.10 7.62 -8.09
N VAL A 545 21.21 6.42 -7.52
CA VAL A 545 20.38 5.27 -7.92
C VAL A 545 18.91 5.57 -7.61
N ALA A 546 18.63 6.07 -6.40
CA ALA A 546 17.28 6.47 -6.02
C ALA A 546 16.67 7.48 -7.00
N LYS A 547 17.40 8.54 -7.37
CA LYS A 547 16.90 9.55 -8.31
C LYS A 547 16.68 9.01 -9.72
N PHE A 548 17.55 8.13 -10.20
CA PHE A 548 17.38 7.48 -11.49
C PHE A 548 16.10 6.66 -11.56
N PHE A 549 15.84 5.80 -10.56
CA PHE A 549 14.60 5.01 -10.53
C PHE A 549 13.35 5.87 -10.30
N VAL A 550 13.46 6.97 -9.56
CA VAL A 550 12.38 7.96 -9.43
C VAL A 550 12.02 8.62 -10.76
N LEU A 551 13.02 8.94 -11.59
CA LEU A 551 12.80 9.48 -12.93
C LEU A 551 12.05 8.46 -13.81
N ILE A 552 12.57 7.24 -13.91
CA ILE A 552 11.96 6.15 -14.71
C ILE A 552 10.52 5.91 -14.28
N THR A 553 10.28 5.77 -12.98
CA THR A 553 8.93 5.46 -12.45
C THR A 553 7.96 6.63 -12.62
N SER A 554 8.46 7.87 -12.64
CA SER A 554 7.64 9.04 -12.97
C SER A 554 7.20 9.03 -14.44
N ILE A 555 8.07 8.62 -15.36
CA ILE A 555 7.72 8.46 -16.79
C ILE A 555 6.67 7.36 -16.95
N ILE A 556 6.90 6.18 -16.36
CA ILE A 556 5.95 5.04 -16.41
C ILE A 556 4.56 5.48 -15.88
N ARG A 557 4.52 6.24 -14.79
CA ARG A 557 3.25 6.71 -14.21
C ARG A 557 2.56 7.78 -15.06
N SER A 558 3.30 8.52 -15.88
CA SER A 558 2.74 9.59 -16.71
C SER A 558 1.89 9.02 -17.86
N ILE A 559 2.20 7.80 -18.31
CA ILE A 559 1.47 7.09 -19.36
C ILE A 559 0.16 6.51 -18.80
N PRO A 560 -1.00 6.90 -19.32
CA PRO A 560 -2.29 6.26 -19.02
C PRO A 560 -2.31 4.76 -19.33
N THR A 561 -3.03 3.99 -18.53
CA THR A 561 -3.09 2.53 -18.69
C THR A 561 -3.68 2.06 -20.03
N TYR A 562 -4.61 2.82 -20.62
CA TYR A 562 -5.15 2.49 -21.95
C TYR A 562 -4.10 2.61 -23.06
N ILE A 563 -3.11 3.51 -22.92
CA ILE A 563 -2.00 3.63 -23.88
C ILE A 563 -1.15 2.38 -23.80
N TYR A 564 -0.87 1.88 -22.59
CA TYR A 564 -0.20 0.59 -22.45
C TYR A 564 -0.97 -0.55 -23.11
N ALA A 565 -2.31 -0.54 -23.04
CA ALA A 565 -3.09 -1.53 -23.76
C ALA A 565 -2.88 -1.44 -25.28
N ILE A 566 -2.93 -0.26 -25.88
CA ILE A 566 -2.65 -0.07 -27.32
C ILE A 566 -1.24 -0.59 -27.68
N LEU A 567 -0.23 -0.28 -26.86
CA LEU A 567 1.14 -0.74 -27.07
C LEU A 567 1.28 -2.28 -26.97
N PHE A 568 0.53 -2.92 -26.07
CA PHE A 568 0.59 -4.38 -25.92
C PHE A 568 -0.30 -5.14 -26.90
N ILE A 569 -1.36 -4.51 -27.46
CA ILE A 569 -2.16 -5.09 -28.56
C ILE A 569 -1.27 -5.38 -29.76
N ALA A 570 -0.34 -4.48 -30.04
CA ALA A 570 0.65 -4.64 -31.08
C ALA A 570 1.59 -5.86 -30.90
N LEU A 571 1.67 -6.44 -29.70
CA LEU A 571 2.56 -7.57 -29.38
C LEU A 571 1.87 -8.91 -29.27
N VAL A 572 0.73 -8.91 -28.58
CA VAL A 572 0.03 -10.15 -28.20
C VAL A 572 -1.39 -10.19 -28.78
N GLY A 573 -1.76 -9.18 -29.56
CA GLY A 573 -3.10 -9.05 -30.11
C GLY A 573 -4.12 -8.52 -29.08
N MET A 574 -5.37 -8.50 -29.51
CA MET A 574 -6.50 -8.12 -28.66
C MET A 574 -6.85 -9.26 -27.70
N GLY A 575 -7.08 -8.94 -26.43
CA GLY A 575 -7.60 -9.92 -25.47
C GLY A 575 -7.22 -9.66 -24.01
N PRO A 576 -7.74 -10.49 -23.08
CA PRO A 576 -7.57 -10.32 -21.63
C PRO A 576 -6.11 -10.27 -21.15
N PHE A 577 -5.21 -10.99 -21.82
CA PHE A 577 -3.79 -10.99 -21.48
C PHE A 577 -3.14 -9.63 -21.75
N THR A 578 -3.53 -8.96 -22.83
CA THR A 578 -3.09 -7.61 -23.17
C THR A 578 -3.53 -6.57 -22.15
N ALA A 579 -4.80 -6.63 -21.69
CA ALA A 579 -5.25 -5.81 -20.56
C ALA A 579 -4.48 -6.13 -19.26
N THR A 580 -4.10 -7.39 -19.04
CA THR A 580 -3.32 -7.79 -17.86
C THR A 580 -1.94 -7.14 -17.85
N LEU A 581 -1.25 -7.11 -19.00
CA LEU A 581 0.05 -6.43 -19.16
C LEU A 581 -0.09 -4.91 -19.00
N ALA A 582 -1.15 -4.32 -19.57
CA ALA A 582 -1.41 -2.89 -19.43
C ALA A 582 -1.62 -2.48 -17.97
N ILE A 583 -2.50 -3.20 -17.24
CA ILE A 583 -2.75 -2.99 -15.82
C ILE A 583 -1.47 -3.20 -15.00
N ALA A 584 -0.65 -4.19 -15.35
CA ALA A 584 0.64 -4.40 -14.69
C ALA A 584 1.56 -3.19 -14.85
N ALA A 585 1.73 -2.65 -16.07
CA ALA A 585 2.55 -1.48 -16.33
C ALA A 585 2.07 -0.24 -15.57
N GLY A 586 0.76 0.06 -15.61
CA GLY A 586 0.17 1.17 -14.83
C GLY A 586 0.34 1.00 -13.32
N THR A 587 0.25 -0.24 -12.83
CA THR A 587 0.48 -0.58 -11.41
C THR A 587 1.91 -0.31 -10.97
N VAL A 588 2.91 -0.58 -11.83
CA VAL A 588 4.32 -0.32 -11.51
C VAL A 588 4.55 1.14 -11.17
N GLY A 589 4.03 2.06 -11.98
CA GLY A 589 4.24 3.51 -11.78
C GLY A 589 3.72 4.01 -10.42
N MET A 590 2.45 3.73 -10.11
CA MET A 590 1.81 4.24 -8.89
C MET A 590 2.33 3.55 -7.62
N LEU A 591 2.41 2.22 -7.63
CA LEU A 591 2.75 1.45 -6.43
C LEU A 591 4.23 1.59 -6.05
N THR A 592 5.11 1.86 -7.02
CA THR A 592 6.53 2.17 -6.73
C THR A 592 6.66 3.41 -5.84
N LYS A 593 5.90 4.47 -6.14
CA LYS A 593 5.90 5.70 -5.33
C LYS A 593 5.46 5.41 -3.89
N TYR A 594 4.37 4.68 -3.72
CA TYR A 594 3.88 4.33 -2.38
C TYR A 594 4.85 3.45 -1.60
N ASN A 595 5.45 2.45 -2.27
CA ASN A 595 6.46 1.61 -1.64
C ASN A 595 7.69 2.43 -1.24
N ARG A 596 8.17 3.33 -2.10
CA ARG A 596 9.28 4.22 -1.80
C ARG A 596 9.02 5.06 -0.54
N GLU A 597 7.84 5.69 -0.44
CA GLU A 597 7.47 6.49 0.74
C GLU A 597 7.53 5.65 2.03
N VAL A 598 7.02 4.40 1.98
CA VAL A 598 7.10 3.46 3.12
C VAL A 598 8.54 3.08 3.46
N PHE A 599 9.41 2.92 2.46
CA PHE A 599 10.83 2.60 2.68
C PHE A 599 11.63 3.79 3.21
N ASP A 600 11.27 5.01 2.81
CA ASP A 600 11.90 6.24 3.32
C ASP A 600 11.48 6.56 4.77
N ASP A 601 10.41 5.94 5.28
CA ASP A 601 9.90 6.12 6.65
C ASP A 601 10.41 5.08 7.68
N ILE A 602 11.33 4.17 7.30
CA ILE A 602 11.81 3.10 8.19
C ILE A 602 12.73 3.62 9.32
N ASN A 603 12.68 2.96 10.48
CA ASN A 603 13.61 3.24 11.58
C ASN A 603 14.98 2.58 11.33
N LEU A 604 15.97 3.40 10.96
CA LEU A 604 17.34 2.96 10.68
C LEU A 604 18.08 2.43 11.92
N LYS A 605 17.72 2.85 13.14
CA LYS A 605 18.35 2.32 14.38
C LYS A 605 18.21 0.80 14.46
N VAL A 606 17.04 0.27 14.11
CA VAL A 606 16.77 -1.17 14.07
C VAL A 606 17.69 -1.87 13.04
N LEU A 607 17.96 -1.24 11.90
CA LEU A 607 18.85 -1.82 10.88
C LEU A 607 20.31 -1.86 11.34
N TYR A 608 20.78 -0.82 12.02
CA TYR A 608 22.13 -0.80 12.61
C TYR A 608 22.26 -1.81 13.74
N GLN A 609 21.20 -2.02 14.53
CA GLN A 609 21.18 -3.06 15.55
C GLN A 609 21.29 -4.48 14.98
N LEU A 610 20.63 -4.72 13.84
CA LEU A 610 20.76 -5.99 13.12
C LEU A 610 22.15 -6.12 12.46
N GLU A 611 22.77 -5.01 12.06
CA GLU A 611 24.13 -5.04 11.50
C GLU A 611 25.17 -5.48 12.52
N SER A 612 25.08 -4.98 13.75
CA SER A 612 26.02 -5.28 14.83
C SER A 612 25.96 -6.73 15.30
N THR A 613 24.77 -7.34 15.24
CA THR A 613 24.58 -8.79 15.43
C THR A 613 25.10 -9.62 14.25
N GLY A 614 25.79 -8.99 13.29
CA GLY A 614 26.50 -9.69 12.23
C GLY A 614 25.65 -10.02 11.01
N LEU A 615 24.39 -9.57 10.94
CA LEU A 615 23.53 -9.88 9.81
C LEU A 615 24.05 -9.20 8.53
N ASN A 616 23.99 -9.94 7.42
CA ASN A 616 24.29 -9.38 6.10
C ASN A 616 23.15 -8.48 5.60
N LYS A 617 23.36 -7.72 4.52
CA LYS A 617 22.36 -6.78 3.97
C LYS A 617 21.00 -7.44 3.69
N PHE A 618 20.99 -8.66 3.16
CA PHE A 618 19.76 -9.41 2.88
C PHE A 618 19.01 -9.84 4.16
N GLN A 619 19.75 -10.30 5.18
CA GLN A 619 19.20 -10.64 6.48
C GLN A 619 18.66 -9.39 7.19
N ARG A 620 19.35 -8.25 7.10
CA ARG A 620 18.86 -6.96 7.60
C ARG A 620 17.59 -6.51 6.91
N PHE A 621 17.51 -6.67 5.59
CA PHE A 621 16.28 -6.41 4.85
C PHE A 621 15.13 -7.31 5.34
N LYS A 622 15.37 -8.62 5.44
CA LYS A 622 14.36 -9.61 5.85
C LYS A 622 13.87 -9.44 7.29
N TYR A 623 14.76 -9.12 8.23
CA TYR A 623 14.43 -9.06 9.66
C TYR A 623 14.25 -7.64 10.21
N GLY A 624 14.68 -6.61 9.47
CA GLY A 624 14.57 -5.20 9.85
C GLY A 624 13.57 -4.44 8.99
N VAL A 625 13.80 -4.39 7.67
CA VAL A 625 12.98 -3.59 6.74
C VAL A 625 11.60 -4.21 6.52
N MET A 626 11.55 -5.46 6.07
CA MET A 626 10.30 -6.13 5.68
C MET A 626 9.25 -6.17 6.81
N PRO A 627 9.59 -6.44 8.09
CA PRO A 627 8.60 -6.39 9.17
C PRO A 627 8.01 -5.01 9.41
N GLN A 628 8.79 -3.93 9.22
CA GLN A 628 8.33 -2.55 9.38
C GLN A 628 7.41 -2.11 8.22
N THR A 629 7.65 -2.60 7.01
CA THR A 629 6.96 -2.10 5.80
C THR A 629 5.79 -2.96 5.34
N THR A 630 5.77 -4.26 5.67
CA THR A 630 4.79 -5.23 5.13
C THR A 630 3.33 -4.83 5.29
N SER A 631 2.93 -4.25 6.42
CA SER A 631 1.53 -3.84 6.66
C SER A 631 1.08 -2.78 5.64
N SER A 632 1.85 -1.70 5.51
CA SER A 632 1.56 -0.59 4.59
C SER A 632 1.62 -1.03 3.13
N VAL A 633 2.64 -1.82 2.75
CA VAL A 633 2.79 -2.33 1.38
C VAL A 633 1.59 -3.19 0.97
N ILE A 634 1.13 -4.10 1.84
CA ILE A 634 -0.04 -4.94 1.54
C ILE A 634 -1.32 -4.08 1.46
N SER A 635 -1.45 -3.08 2.33
CA SER A 635 -2.57 -2.14 2.31
C SER A 635 -2.64 -1.37 0.97
N TYR A 636 -1.49 -0.96 0.43
CA TYR A 636 -1.40 -0.31 -0.88
C TYR A 636 -1.66 -1.26 -2.05
N ILE A 637 -1.21 -2.52 -1.97
CA ILE A 637 -1.53 -3.53 -2.99
C ILE A 637 -3.04 -3.76 -3.07
N ILE A 638 -3.73 -3.90 -1.93
CA ILE A 638 -5.20 -4.08 -1.90
C ILE A 638 -5.92 -2.83 -2.43
N TYR A 639 -5.43 -1.65 -2.08
CA TYR A 639 -5.99 -0.40 -2.61
C TYR A 639 -5.84 -0.30 -4.13
N ARG A 640 -4.66 -0.67 -4.65
CA ARG A 640 -4.40 -0.65 -6.09
C ARG A 640 -5.18 -1.73 -6.83
N PHE A 641 -5.40 -2.89 -6.22
CA PHE A 641 -6.29 -3.92 -6.76
C PHE A 641 -7.74 -3.41 -6.97
N ASP A 642 -8.32 -2.70 -6.00
CA ASP A 642 -9.67 -2.10 -6.16
C ASP A 642 -9.72 -1.10 -7.33
N ILE A 643 -8.67 -0.29 -7.50
CA ILE A 643 -8.55 0.64 -8.62
C ILE A 643 -8.41 -0.11 -9.94
N ASN A 644 -7.49 -1.07 -10.00
CA ASN A 644 -7.23 -1.87 -11.20
C ASN A 644 -8.48 -2.61 -11.66
N PHE A 645 -9.29 -3.15 -10.75
CA PHE A 645 -10.55 -3.79 -11.10
C PHE A 645 -11.50 -2.85 -11.86
N LYS A 646 -11.63 -1.60 -11.40
CA LYS A 646 -12.42 -0.57 -12.09
C LYS A 646 -11.77 -0.14 -13.41
N GLU A 647 -10.44 -0.10 -13.45
CA GLU A 647 -9.66 0.30 -14.63
C GLU A 647 -9.77 -0.71 -15.79
N VAL A 648 -9.90 -2.01 -15.50
CA VAL A 648 -10.12 -3.04 -16.54
C VAL A 648 -11.40 -2.80 -17.35
N ALA A 649 -12.48 -2.34 -16.71
CA ALA A 649 -13.72 -2.02 -17.41
C ALA A 649 -13.53 -0.88 -18.44
N LEU A 650 -12.61 0.06 -18.17
CA LEU A 650 -12.28 1.17 -19.09
C LEU A 650 -11.43 0.69 -20.28
N LEU A 651 -10.58 -0.31 -20.07
CA LEU A 651 -9.69 -0.85 -21.10
C LEU A 651 -10.42 -1.56 -22.26
N GLY A 652 -11.71 -1.85 -22.11
CA GLY A 652 -12.50 -2.43 -23.19
C GLY A 652 -12.83 -1.44 -24.32
N VAL A 653 -12.65 -0.13 -24.13
CA VAL A 653 -12.76 0.86 -25.23
C VAL A 653 -11.74 0.57 -26.33
N VAL A 654 -10.54 0.09 -25.97
CA VAL A 654 -9.47 -0.27 -26.92
C VAL A 654 -9.47 -1.77 -27.24
N SER A 655 -10.61 -2.46 -27.05
CA SER A 655 -10.77 -3.91 -27.33
C SER A 655 -9.80 -4.85 -26.59
N SER A 656 -9.13 -4.37 -25.54
CA SER A 656 -8.19 -5.19 -24.75
C SER A 656 -8.86 -5.98 -23.61
N GLY A 657 -10.17 -5.81 -23.41
CA GLY A 657 -10.94 -6.57 -22.43
C GLY A 657 -12.38 -6.79 -22.87
N ASN A 658 -12.82 -8.06 -22.83
CA ASN A 658 -14.15 -8.48 -23.31
C ASN A 658 -15.29 -7.68 -22.66
N MET A 659 -15.16 -7.33 -21.37
CA MET A 659 -16.21 -6.65 -20.64
C MET A 659 -16.54 -5.25 -21.18
N GLY A 660 -15.54 -4.38 -21.35
CA GLY A 660 -15.80 -3.03 -21.85
C GLY A 660 -16.04 -3.01 -23.37
N TYR A 661 -15.46 -3.96 -24.11
CA TYR A 661 -15.78 -4.16 -25.53
C TYR A 661 -17.28 -4.47 -25.70
N LEU A 662 -17.79 -5.45 -24.94
CA LEU A 662 -19.21 -5.82 -24.99
C LEU A 662 -20.14 -4.69 -24.53
N LEU A 663 -19.72 -3.82 -23.60
CA LEU A 663 -20.50 -2.62 -23.27
C LEU A 663 -20.67 -1.69 -24.48
N ASN A 664 -19.60 -1.46 -25.26
CA ASN A 664 -19.68 -0.66 -26.47
C ASN A 664 -20.50 -1.36 -27.56
N SER A 665 -20.27 -2.67 -27.78
CA SER A 665 -21.02 -3.45 -28.78
C SER A 665 -22.51 -3.51 -28.46
N TYR A 666 -22.91 -3.87 -27.24
CA TYR A 666 -24.33 -3.91 -26.87
C TYR A 666 -25.00 -2.56 -26.99
N PHE A 667 -24.28 -1.47 -26.71
CA PHE A 667 -24.82 -0.12 -26.91
C PHE A 667 -24.98 0.22 -28.39
N ALA A 668 -23.97 -0.08 -29.22
CA ALA A 668 -23.98 0.17 -30.66
C ALA A 668 -25.06 -0.65 -31.37
N ASP A 669 -25.23 -1.91 -30.97
CA ASP A 669 -26.21 -2.87 -31.51
C ASP A 669 -27.62 -2.66 -30.92
N GLN A 670 -27.82 -1.64 -30.07
CA GLN A 670 -29.10 -1.32 -29.40
C GLN A 670 -29.65 -2.47 -28.52
N LEU A 671 -28.77 -3.34 -28.02
CA LEU A 671 -29.08 -4.42 -27.07
C LEU A 671 -29.08 -3.90 -25.62
N PHE A 672 -30.03 -3.01 -25.32
CA PHE A 672 -30.06 -2.28 -24.05
C PHE A 672 -30.35 -3.17 -22.83
N ASN A 673 -31.11 -4.27 -23.00
CA ASN A 673 -31.39 -5.21 -21.89
C ASN A 673 -30.12 -5.96 -21.45
N GLU A 674 -29.28 -6.37 -22.41
CA GLU A 674 -27.99 -7.02 -22.22
C GLU A 674 -26.96 -6.03 -21.66
N PHE A 675 -26.94 -4.81 -22.18
CA PHE A 675 -26.14 -3.71 -21.64
C PHE A 675 -26.48 -3.43 -20.18
N GLY A 676 -27.77 -3.35 -19.85
CA GLY A 676 -28.28 -3.16 -18.50
C GLY A 676 -27.89 -4.27 -17.54
N ALA A 677 -27.98 -5.53 -17.99
CA ALA A 677 -27.54 -6.69 -17.21
C ALA A 677 -26.03 -6.65 -16.91
N LEU A 678 -25.21 -6.33 -17.91
CA LEU A 678 -23.77 -6.18 -17.75
C LEU A 678 -23.44 -5.05 -16.78
N LEU A 679 -24.04 -3.86 -16.97
CA LEU A 679 -23.84 -2.67 -16.12
C LEU A 679 -24.22 -2.94 -14.67
N PHE A 680 -25.38 -3.57 -14.42
CA PHE A 680 -25.81 -3.98 -13.09
C PHE A 680 -24.81 -4.93 -12.41
N GLY A 681 -24.32 -5.93 -13.16
CA GLY A 681 -23.28 -6.83 -12.71
C GLY A 681 -22.00 -6.10 -12.27
N ILE A 682 -21.55 -5.11 -13.06
CA ILE A 682 -20.37 -4.28 -12.74
C ILE A 682 -20.60 -3.56 -11.41
N ILE A 683 -21.72 -2.84 -11.27
CA ILE A 683 -22.02 -2.03 -10.09
C ILE A 683 -22.05 -2.92 -8.83
N LEU A 684 -22.80 -4.04 -8.88
CA LEU A 684 -22.92 -4.94 -7.74
C LEU A 684 -21.56 -5.51 -7.32
N PHE A 685 -20.77 -5.96 -8.29
CA PHE A 685 -19.50 -6.64 -8.02
C PHE A 685 -18.39 -5.67 -7.59
N THR A 686 -18.33 -4.46 -8.18
CA THR A 686 -17.41 -3.40 -7.76
C THR A 686 -17.69 -2.94 -6.32
N LEU A 687 -18.95 -2.78 -5.92
CA LEU A 687 -19.33 -2.46 -4.53
C LEU A 687 -18.90 -3.57 -3.56
N LEU A 688 -19.08 -4.82 -3.94
CA LEU A 688 -18.65 -5.98 -3.16
C LEU A 688 -17.12 -5.99 -2.98
N ILE A 689 -16.36 -5.75 -4.05
CA ILE A 689 -14.89 -5.68 -4.01
C ILE A 689 -14.42 -4.50 -3.15
N GLU A 690 -15.02 -3.32 -3.27
CA GLU A 690 -14.69 -2.17 -2.43
C GLU A 690 -14.91 -2.50 -0.96
N TYR A 691 -16.06 -3.08 -0.62
CA TYR A 691 -16.39 -3.44 0.76
C TYR A 691 -15.38 -4.44 1.34
N ILE A 692 -15.04 -5.49 0.61
CA ILE A 692 -14.03 -6.48 1.03
C ILE A 692 -12.65 -5.81 1.17
N SER A 693 -12.23 -5.05 0.17
CA SER A 693 -10.92 -4.38 0.15
C SER A 693 -10.75 -3.40 1.31
N THR A 694 -11.76 -2.58 1.57
CA THR A 694 -11.76 -1.60 2.68
C THR A 694 -11.72 -2.31 4.03
N THR A 695 -12.50 -3.38 4.19
CA THR A 695 -12.52 -4.18 5.42
C THR A 695 -11.17 -4.85 5.69
N LEU A 696 -10.51 -5.39 4.65
CA LEU A 696 -9.20 -6.01 4.78
C LEU A 696 -8.13 -4.98 5.14
N ARG A 697 -8.09 -3.83 4.45
CA ARG A 697 -7.13 -2.74 4.71
C ARG A 697 -7.23 -2.20 6.13
N ASN A 698 -8.44 -1.94 6.62
CA ASN A 698 -8.66 -1.44 7.98
C ASN A 698 -8.12 -2.42 9.03
N LYS A 699 -8.32 -3.72 8.82
CA LYS A 699 -7.83 -4.77 9.72
C LYS A 699 -6.31 -4.93 9.68
N ILE A 700 -5.70 -4.85 8.49
CA ILE A 700 -4.25 -4.88 8.31
C ILE A 700 -3.59 -3.70 9.03
N ASN A 701 -4.11 -2.49 8.81
CA ASN A 701 -3.57 -1.28 9.41
C ASN A 701 -3.66 -1.30 10.95
N LEU A 702 -4.74 -1.89 11.51
CA LEU A 702 -4.92 -2.04 12.96
C LEU A 702 -4.20 -3.27 13.55
N GLY A 703 -3.66 -4.17 12.71
CA GLY A 703 -3.06 -5.43 13.16
C GLY A 703 -4.06 -6.43 13.77
N ILE A 704 -5.37 -6.30 13.47
CA ILE A 704 -6.44 -7.11 14.05
C ILE A 704 -6.89 -8.17 13.04
N ASN A 705 -6.99 -9.42 13.47
CA ASN A 705 -7.53 -10.49 12.63
C ASN A 705 -9.04 -10.31 12.38
N PRO A 706 -9.55 -10.71 11.20
CA PRO A 706 -10.97 -10.94 11.02
C PRO A 706 -11.49 -12.03 11.96
N LYS A 707 -12.70 -11.84 12.50
CA LYS A 707 -13.37 -12.78 13.41
C LYS A 707 -13.42 -14.24 12.90
N TYR A 708 -13.54 -14.45 11.59
CA TYR A 708 -13.58 -15.80 11.01
C TYR A 708 -12.20 -16.49 11.06
N ILE A 709 -11.12 -15.73 10.90
CA ILE A 709 -9.75 -16.24 11.05
C ILE A 709 -9.47 -16.57 12.50
N ASP A 710 -9.94 -15.75 13.45
CA ASP A 710 -9.84 -16.09 14.88
C ASP A 710 -10.56 -17.40 15.19
N LYS A 711 -11.73 -17.66 14.59
CA LYS A 711 -12.42 -18.95 14.73
C LYS A 711 -11.59 -20.12 14.17
N ILE A 712 -10.99 -19.97 12.99
CA ILE A 712 -10.15 -21.02 12.38
C ILE A 712 -8.92 -21.29 13.24
N ILE A 713 -8.25 -20.25 13.73
CA ILE A 713 -7.10 -20.35 14.63
C ILE A 713 -7.51 -21.11 15.89
N LEU A 714 -8.63 -20.72 16.50
CA LEU A 714 -9.16 -21.40 17.68
C LEU A 714 -9.48 -22.88 17.38
N PHE A 715 -10.11 -23.18 16.25
CA PHE A 715 -10.40 -24.56 15.84
C PHE A 715 -9.14 -25.42 15.70
N ILE A 716 -8.08 -24.89 15.08
CA ILE A 716 -6.79 -25.57 14.96
C ILE A 716 -6.16 -25.76 16.35
N LYS A 717 -6.20 -24.72 17.20
CA LYS A 717 -5.71 -24.77 18.58
C LYS A 717 -6.43 -25.85 19.39
N HIS A 718 -7.76 -25.92 19.29
CA HIS A 718 -8.62 -26.94 19.88
C HIS A 718 -8.22 -28.36 19.46
N LYS A 719 -7.92 -28.57 18.17
CA LYS A 719 -7.55 -29.91 17.67
C LYS A 719 -6.18 -30.37 18.16
N ASN A 720 -5.27 -29.44 18.46
CA ASN A 720 -3.91 -29.76 18.88
C ASN A 720 -3.70 -29.76 20.39
N PHE A 721 -4.63 -29.22 21.19
CA PHE A 721 -4.56 -29.17 22.66
C PHE A 721 -4.19 -30.52 23.30
N ALA A 722 -4.97 -31.57 23.04
CA ALA A 722 -4.75 -32.88 23.63
C ALA A 722 -3.39 -33.48 23.27
N LYS A 723 -2.84 -33.14 22.09
CA LYS A 723 -1.50 -33.56 21.68
C LYS A 723 -0.41 -32.89 22.50
N TYR A 724 -0.59 -31.60 22.81
CA TYR A 724 0.38 -30.85 23.60
C TYR A 724 0.40 -31.33 25.05
N LYS A 725 -0.77 -31.51 25.67
CA LYS A 725 -0.90 -32.03 27.04
C LYS A 725 -0.42 -33.48 27.20
N ALA A 726 -0.72 -34.35 26.24
CA ALA A 726 -0.18 -35.72 26.25
C ALA A 726 1.36 -35.74 26.14
N ASN A 727 1.98 -34.78 25.46
CA ASN A 727 3.45 -34.73 25.33
C ASN A 727 4.13 -34.09 26.55
N GLU A 728 3.44 -33.17 27.24
CA GLU A 728 3.86 -32.61 28.51
C GLU A 728 3.98 -33.70 29.58
N ILE A 729 2.93 -34.51 29.78
CA ILE A 729 2.93 -35.60 30.78
C ILE A 729 4.04 -36.63 30.55
N LEU A 730 4.28 -37.00 29.28
CA LEU A 730 5.31 -37.99 28.96
C LEU A 730 6.74 -37.47 29.10
N GLY A 731 6.95 -36.15 29.06
CA GLY A 731 8.29 -35.55 29.05
C GLY A 731 8.80 -35.08 30.41
N LEU A 732 7.90 -34.75 31.34
CA LEU A 732 8.22 -34.31 32.71
C LEU A 732 7.08 -34.76 33.64
N SER A 733 7.39 -35.51 34.70
CA SER A 733 6.38 -35.82 35.72
C SER A 733 6.13 -34.58 36.59
N LYS A 734 4.98 -33.92 36.35
CA LYS A 734 4.34 -32.87 37.19
C LYS A 734 4.80 -31.41 37.00
N ALA A 735 4.85 -30.89 35.78
CA ALA A 735 4.84 -29.44 35.57
C ALA A 735 3.50 -29.01 34.98
N ASP A 736 2.76 -28.13 35.65
CA ASP A 736 1.48 -27.60 35.16
C ASP A 736 1.73 -26.48 34.14
N PHE A 737 1.87 -26.84 32.87
CA PHE A 737 2.07 -25.84 31.82
C PHE A 737 0.73 -25.29 31.29
N GLU A 738 0.67 -23.98 31.10
CA GLU A 738 -0.42 -23.36 30.33
C GLU A 738 -0.41 -23.86 28.87
N TYR A 739 -1.53 -23.73 28.14
CA TYR A 739 -1.63 -24.16 26.74
C TYR A 739 -0.46 -23.71 25.85
N ILE A 740 -0.05 -22.45 25.99
CA ILE A 740 1.04 -21.85 25.19
C ILE A 740 2.38 -22.48 25.57
N GLN A 741 2.59 -22.75 26.86
CA GLN A 741 3.77 -23.40 27.39
C GLN A 741 3.84 -24.87 26.95
N SER A 742 2.72 -25.61 26.98
CA SER A 742 2.62 -26.99 26.46
C SER A 742 2.86 -27.04 24.94
N GLU A 743 2.32 -26.07 24.17
CA GLU A 743 2.58 -25.95 22.73
C GLU A 743 4.07 -25.70 22.45
N ALA A 744 4.69 -24.79 23.22
CA ALA A 744 6.11 -24.48 23.11
C ALA A 744 6.98 -25.69 23.47
N TYR A 745 6.67 -26.37 24.57
CA TYR A 745 7.34 -27.59 25.02
C TYR A 745 7.29 -28.70 23.96
N TYR A 746 6.09 -28.95 23.39
CA TYR A 746 5.92 -29.89 22.28
C TYR A 746 6.80 -29.53 21.07
N ALA A 747 6.84 -28.25 20.70
CA ALA A 747 7.67 -27.78 19.59
C ALA A 747 9.18 -27.97 19.86
N TYR A 748 9.63 -27.62 21.07
CA TYR A 748 11.02 -27.73 21.50
C TYR A 748 11.50 -29.18 21.49
N ILE A 749 10.78 -30.11 22.13
CA ILE A 749 11.15 -31.52 22.15
C ILE A 749 11.31 -32.07 20.74
N ASN A 750 10.36 -31.77 19.84
CA ASN A 750 10.44 -32.25 18.46
C ASN A 750 11.68 -31.69 17.73
N LYS A 751 12.07 -30.44 18.01
CA LYS A 751 13.28 -29.83 17.46
C LYS A 751 14.56 -30.47 18.01
N VAL A 752 14.64 -30.70 19.33
CA VAL A 752 15.77 -31.38 19.98
C VAL A 752 15.95 -32.78 19.39
N ILE A 753 14.87 -33.57 19.33
CA ILE A 753 14.88 -34.91 18.74
C ILE A 753 15.40 -34.86 17.30
N TYR A 754 14.96 -33.89 16.50
CA TYR A 754 15.40 -33.77 15.11
C TYR A 754 16.89 -33.41 14.96
N GLN A 755 17.40 -32.49 15.79
CA GLN A 755 18.81 -32.10 15.78
C GLN A 755 19.71 -33.25 16.23
N GLU A 756 19.36 -33.90 17.33
CA GLU A 756 20.09 -35.08 17.82
C GLU A 756 20.02 -36.24 16.84
N ALA A 757 18.88 -36.45 16.16
CA ALA A 757 18.75 -37.50 15.14
C ALA A 757 19.75 -37.31 13.99
N LYS A 758 20.06 -36.06 13.62
CA LYS A 758 21.04 -35.75 12.58
C LYS A 758 22.47 -36.06 13.04
N ILE A 759 22.76 -35.81 14.31
CA ILE A 759 24.07 -36.11 14.93
C ILE A 759 24.24 -37.62 15.04
N ILE A 760 23.30 -38.33 15.66
CA ILE A 760 23.34 -39.79 15.83
C ILE A 760 23.42 -40.52 14.49
N SER A 761 22.66 -40.07 13.48
CA SER A 761 22.71 -40.65 12.13
C SER A 761 24.09 -40.50 11.48
N LYS A 762 24.81 -39.40 11.76
CA LYS A 762 26.16 -39.16 11.24
C LYS A 762 27.21 -39.96 12.01
N ASP A 763 27.13 -39.96 13.34
CA ASP A 763 28.12 -40.59 14.22
C ASP A 763 28.05 -42.13 14.12
N LYS A 764 26.84 -42.70 14.14
CA LYS A 764 26.65 -44.16 14.02
C LYS A 764 26.57 -44.66 12.58
N LYS A 765 26.71 -43.78 11.57
CA LYS A 765 26.53 -44.10 10.14
C LYS A 765 25.22 -44.85 9.80
N VAL A 766 24.14 -44.54 10.49
CA VAL A 766 22.82 -45.17 10.29
C VAL A 766 21.87 -44.28 9.47
N SER A 767 20.82 -44.89 8.91
CA SER A 767 19.78 -44.15 8.17
C SER A 767 19.14 -43.03 9.01
N ARG A 768 18.70 -41.94 8.37
CA ARG A 768 18.03 -40.82 9.07
C ARG A 768 16.80 -41.24 9.87
N SER A 769 16.11 -42.30 9.44
CA SER A 769 14.98 -42.88 10.18
C SER A 769 15.44 -43.57 11.47
N HIS A 770 16.53 -44.33 11.41
CA HIS A 770 17.12 -45.00 12.57
C HIS A 770 17.61 -44.00 13.61
N GLY A 771 18.38 -43.00 13.18
CA GLY A 771 18.84 -41.91 14.06
C GLY A 771 17.69 -41.15 14.72
N TRP A 772 16.53 -41.04 14.05
CA TRP A 772 15.35 -40.42 14.64
C TRP A 772 14.72 -41.27 15.76
N TYR A 773 14.62 -42.59 15.59
CA TYR A 773 14.10 -43.47 16.65
C TYR A 773 15.02 -43.50 17.87
N LEU A 774 16.34 -43.59 17.65
CA LEU A 774 17.32 -43.56 18.75
C LEU A 774 17.28 -42.24 19.51
N SER A 775 17.21 -41.11 18.79
CA SER A 775 17.05 -39.79 19.39
C SER A 775 15.75 -39.66 20.19
N TYR A 776 14.65 -40.20 19.68
CA TYR A 776 13.36 -40.21 20.39
C TYR A 776 13.43 -41.03 21.68
N ILE A 777 14.02 -42.23 21.64
CA ILE A 777 14.20 -43.11 22.79
C ILE A 777 15.05 -42.43 23.88
N LYS A 778 16.13 -41.76 23.46
CA LYS A 778 17.01 -40.98 24.33
C LYS A 778 16.27 -39.84 25.04
N ASN A 779 15.53 -39.02 24.30
CA ASN A 779 14.88 -37.83 24.87
C ASN A 779 13.73 -38.15 25.84
N PHE A 780 13.10 -39.31 25.70
CA PHE A 780 12.03 -39.78 26.59
C PHE A 780 12.52 -40.82 27.61
N ASN A 781 13.84 -41.03 27.75
CA ASN A 781 14.44 -41.99 28.68
C ASN A 781 13.81 -43.41 28.61
N LEU A 782 13.50 -43.89 27.41
CA LEU A 782 12.77 -45.16 27.22
C LEU A 782 13.66 -46.40 27.29
N SER A 783 14.98 -46.24 27.20
CA SER A 783 15.96 -47.31 27.29
C SER A 783 17.31 -46.75 27.73
N ASN A 784 18.01 -47.48 28.62
CA ASN A 784 19.37 -47.16 29.04
C ASN A 784 20.42 -47.56 28.00
N ASN A 785 20.09 -48.49 27.08
CA ASN A 785 20.95 -48.89 25.97
C ASN A 785 20.50 -48.25 24.66
N LEU A 786 21.43 -47.59 23.96
CA LEU A 786 21.21 -46.85 22.70
C LEU A 786 21.81 -47.54 21.47
N ASP A 787 22.43 -48.71 21.64
CA ASP A 787 22.91 -49.58 20.54
C ASP A 787 21.84 -50.58 20.12
N LEU A 788 20.67 -50.04 19.74
CA LEU A 788 19.51 -50.80 19.30
C LEU A 788 19.48 -50.88 17.77
N ASP A 789 19.19 -52.07 17.23
CA ASP A 789 18.94 -52.22 15.81
C ASP A 789 17.63 -51.52 15.40
N LEU A 790 17.45 -51.23 14.11
CA LEU A 790 16.33 -50.46 13.59
C LEU A 790 14.98 -51.06 13.99
N GLN A 791 14.86 -52.40 13.99
CA GLN A 791 13.62 -53.08 14.34
C GLN A 791 13.29 -52.94 15.83
N GLU A 792 14.28 -53.07 16.71
CA GLU A 792 14.12 -52.93 18.16
C GLU A 792 13.79 -51.49 18.55
N ALA A 793 14.52 -50.52 18.00
CA ALA A 793 14.25 -49.10 18.22
C ALA A 793 12.83 -48.72 17.75
N LYS A 794 12.37 -49.28 16.62
CA LYS A 794 11.01 -49.08 16.11
C LYS A 794 9.96 -49.73 17.00
N LYS A 795 10.23 -50.90 17.60
CA LYS A 795 9.33 -51.59 18.54
C LYS A 795 9.12 -50.76 19.81
N ILE A 796 10.20 -50.26 20.42
CA ILE A 796 10.15 -49.39 21.62
C ILE A 796 9.39 -48.10 21.30
N TYR A 797 9.70 -47.45 20.18
CA TYR A 797 8.98 -46.26 19.72
C TYR A 797 7.47 -46.53 19.55
N ASN A 798 7.10 -47.64 18.90
CA ASN A 798 5.70 -47.97 18.66
C ASN A 798 4.92 -48.19 19.97
N LYS A 799 5.55 -48.84 20.96
CA LYS A 799 4.96 -49.03 22.30
C LYS A 799 4.68 -47.69 22.97
N HIS A 800 5.68 -46.81 23.06
CA HIS A 800 5.50 -45.48 23.66
C HIS A 800 4.54 -44.57 22.87
N ASN A 801 4.49 -44.71 21.54
CA ASN A 801 3.56 -43.95 20.72
C ASN A 801 2.10 -44.45 20.85
N LEU A 802 1.89 -45.70 21.25
CA LEU A 802 0.56 -46.23 21.60
C LEU A 802 0.07 -45.60 22.91
N GLU A 803 0.94 -45.54 23.93
CA GLU A 803 0.67 -44.87 25.20
C GLU A 803 0.34 -43.38 24.99
N TYR A 804 1.13 -42.68 24.19
CA TYR A 804 0.83 -41.30 23.79
C TYR A 804 -0.54 -41.15 23.11
N LYS A 805 -0.95 -42.09 22.25
CA LYS A 805 -2.28 -42.06 21.61
C LYS A 805 -3.40 -42.28 22.63
N ASN A 806 -3.21 -43.16 23.61
CA ASN A 806 -4.17 -43.41 24.67
C ASN A 806 -4.38 -42.15 25.53
N LEU A 807 -3.30 -41.48 25.92
CA LEU A 807 -3.36 -40.20 26.64
C LEU A 807 -4.09 -39.12 25.84
N ILE A 808 -3.85 -39.02 24.53
CA ILE A 808 -4.59 -38.08 23.67
C ILE A 808 -6.11 -38.37 23.72
N LYS A 809 -6.49 -39.65 23.69
CA LYS A 809 -7.90 -40.06 23.72
C LYS A 809 -8.54 -39.66 25.05
N GLU A 810 -7.89 -40.00 26.16
CA GLU A 810 -8.33 -39.65 27.51
C GLU A 810 -8.52 -38.14 27.69
N PHE A 811 -7.56 -37.31 27.26
CA PHE A 811 -7.68 -35.85 27.33
C PHE A 811 -8.81 -35.31 26.47
N ASN A 812 -9.06 -35.90 25.30
CA ASN A 812 -10.19 -35.48 24.47
C ASN A 812 -11.52 -35.80 25.14
N GLU A 813 -11.65 -36.98 25.77
CA GLU A 813 -12.85 -37.39 26.50
C GLU A 813 -13.11 -36.46 27.70
N LYS A 814 -12.11 -36.24 28.56
CA LYS A 814 -12.18 -35.31 29.71
C LYS A 814 -12.57 -33.89 29.27
N ARG A 815 -12.00 -33.43 28.15
CA ARG A 815 -12.32 -32.11 27.59
C ARG A 815 -13.76 -32.02 27.08
N ILE A 816 -14.28 -33.06 26.43
CA ILE A 816 -15.67 -33.10 25.95
C ILE A 816 -16.62 -33.04 27.14
N ASP A 817 -16.37 -33.84 28.17
CA ASP A 817 -17.16 -33.85 29.41
C ASP A 817 -17.15 -32.47 30.10
N PHE A 818 -15.98 -31.86 30.26
CA PHE A 818 -15.86 -30.52 30.84
C PHE A 818 -16.64 -29.45 30.06
N ILE A 819 -16.53 -29.45 28.73
CA ILE A 819 -17.29 -28.52 27.87
C ILE A 819 -18.79 -28.74 28.05
N GLN A 820 -19.23 -29.99 28.21
CA GLN A 820 -20.64 -30.33 28.40
C GLN A 820 -21.14 -29.88 29.77
N LYS A 821 -20.38 -30.10 30.84
CA LYS A 821 -20.65 -29.59 32.20
C LYS A 821 -20.77 -28.06 32.22
N LEU A 822 -19.83 -27.35 31.58
CA LEU A 822 -19.89 -25.90 31.45
C LEU A 822 -21.13 -25.42 30.70
N LYS A 823 -21.49 -26.08 29.59
CA LYS A 823 -22.71 -25.76 28.83
C LYS A 823 -23.96 -25.95 29.68
N ASN A 824 -24.02 -27.03 30.45
CA ASN A 824 -25.15 -27.35 31.32
C ASN A 824 -25.30 -26.31 32.45
N SER A 825 -24.23 -26.04 33.20
CA SER A 825 -24.20 -25.02 34.26
C SER A 825 -24.62 -23.63 33.74
N LYS A 826 -24.16 -23.25 32.55
CA LYS A 826 -24.51 -21.95 31.95
C LYS A 826 -25.94 -21.93 31.38
N ALA A 827 -26.46 -23.07 30.94
CA ALA A 827 -27.86 -23.20 30.54
C ALA A 827 -28.81 -23.10 31.75
N GLU A 828 -28.42 -23.65 32.89
CA GLU A 828 -29.13 -23.50 34.17
C GLU A 828 -29.15 -22.02 34.62
N GLN A 829 -28.02 -21.32 34.57
CA GLN A 829 -27.99 -19.87 34.85
C GLN A 829 -28.93 -19.05 33.93
N ILE A 830 -29.06 -19.44 32.66
CA ILE A 830 -30.01 -18.80 31.75
C ILE A 830 -31.45 -19.14 32.12
N LYS A 831 -31.74 -20.39 32.47
CA LYS A 831 -33.08 -20.82 32.92
C LYS A 831 -33.50 -20.11 34.20
N GLU A 832 -32.60 -19.95 35.16
CA GLU A 832 -32.83 -19.21 36.41
C GLU A 832 -33.12 -17.74 36.14
N LEU A 833 -32.38 -17.10 35.22
CA LEU A 833 -32.68 -15.76 34.75
C LEU A 833 -34.02 -15.65 33.99
N ASP A 834 -34.40 -16.67 33.23
CA ASP A 834 -35.72 -16.74 32.56
C ASP A 834 -36.86 -16.84 33.59
N LEU A 835 -36.71 -17.67 34.63
CA LEU A 835 -37.67 -17.83 35.73
C LEU A 835 -37.83 -16.51 36.52
N ASN A 836 -36.72 -15.90 36.93
CA ASN A 836 -36.74 -14.63 37.66
C ASN A 836 -37.32 -13.47 36.81
N SER A 837 -37.17 -13.52 35.48
CA SER A 837 -37.75 -12.52 34.58
C SER A 837 -39.26 -12.65 34.38
N LYS A 838 -39.86 -13.83 34.58
CA LYS A 838 -41.31 -14.02 34.49
C LYS A 838 -42.06 -13.39 35.66
N ASN A 839 -41.39 -13.19 36.80
CA ASN A 839 -42.00 -12.62 38.01
C ASN A 839 -42.00 -11.07 38.03
N ILE A 840 -41.35 -10.40 37.08
CA ILE A 840 -41.18 -8.93 37.06
C ILE A 840 -41.46 -8.42 35.64
N LEU A 841 -42.73 -8.16 35.30
CA LEU A 841 -43.17 -8.08 33.90
C LEU A 841 -43.18 -6.69 33.23
N GLU A 842 -42.97 -5.58 33.96
CA GLU A 842 -43.36 -4.26 33.42
C GLU A 842 -42.22 -3.28 33.06
N ASP A 843 -41.00 -3.43 33.56
CA ASP A 843 -39.93 -2.46 33.25
C ASP A 843 -39.14 -2.78 31.96
N LYS A 844 -39.18 -1.86 30.98
CA LYS A 844 -38.41 -1.94 29.72
C LYS A 844 -36.90 -1.89 29.95
N SER A 845 -36.44 -1.19 31.00
CA SER A 845 -35.03 -1.12 31.41
C SER A 845 -34.52 -2.52 31.79
N PHE A 846 -35.24 -3.19 32.68
CA PHE A 846 -34.90 -4.51 33.20
C PHE A 846 -34.89 -5.60 32.12
N LYS A 847 -35.84 -5.57 31.16
CA LYS A 847 -35.83 -6.47 29.99
C LYS A 847 -34.57 -6.31 29.13
N LYS A 848 -34.05 -5.09 29.01
CA LYS A 848 -32.82 -4.79 28.25
C LYS A 848 -31.58 -5.32 28.97
N GLU A 849 -31.52 -5.18 30.29
CA GLU A 849 -30.44 -5.75 31.12
C GLU A 849 -30.44 -7.27 31.11
N ILE A 850 -31.59 -7.93 31.30
CA ILE A 850 -31.69 -9.39 31.19
C ILE A 850 -31.22 -9.87 29.82
N LYS A 851 -31.58 -9.16 28.74
CA LYS A 851 -31.12 -9.49 27.38
C LYS A 851 -29.61 -9.30 27.23
N ALA A 852 -29.03 -8.27 27.85
CA ALA A 852 -27.59 -8.05 27.90
C ALA A 852 -26.88 -9.15 28.71
N SER A 853 -27.40 -9.52 29.88
CA SER A 853 -26.88 -10.59 30.74
C SER A 853 -26.96 -11.97 30.08
N LYS A 854 -28.08 -12.31 29.43
CA LYS A 854 -28.19 -13.52 28.60
C LYS A 854 -27.19 -13.50 27.44
N SER A 855 -27.02 -12.36 26.78
CA SER A 855 -26.00 -12.22 25.74
C SER A 855 -24.58 -12.34 26.31
N PHE A 856 -24.34 -11.87 27.53
CA PHE A 856 -23.06 -11.96 28.21
C PHE A 856 -22.76 -13.40 28.58
N ILE A 857 -23.72 -14.12 29.18
CA ILE A 857 -23.58 -15.54 29.52
C ILE A 857 -23.33 -16.37 28.27
N ARG A 858 -24.09 -16.16 27.18
CA ARG A 858 -23.87 -16.82 25.87
C ARG A 858 -22.55 -16.46 25.18
N LYS A 859 -21.96 -15.30 25.51
CA LYS A 859 -20.62 -14.93 25.06
C LYS A 859 -19.55 -15.55 25.95
N SER A 860 -19.78 -15.59 27.26
CA SER A 860 -18.90 -16.18 28.26
C SER A 860 -18.77 -17.68 28.05
N THR A 861 -19.81 -18.41 27.65
CA THR A 861 -19.70 -19.85 27.28
C THR A 861 -18.75 -20.12 26.13
N LYS A 862 -18.37 -19.10 25.35
CA LYS A 862 -17.32 -19.18 24.33
C LYS A 862 -15.95 -18.83 24.94
N ILE A 863 -15.62 -19.37 26.12
CA ILE A 863 -14.31 -19.17 26.77
C ILE A 863 -13.21 -19.64 25.83
N LYS A 864 -12.13 -18.86 25.72
CA LYS A 864 -10.93 -19.23 24.97
C LYS A 864 -10.18 -20.33 25.73
N ILE A 865 -9.69 -21.35 25.04
CA ILE A 865 -8.89 -22.44 25.65
C ILE A 865 -7.70 -21.91 26.46
N GLU A 866 -7.12 -20.79 26.00
CA GLU A 866 -5.96 -20.15 26.64
C GLU A 866 -6.23 -19.74 28.08
N SER A 867 -7.51 -19.54 28.46
CA SER A 867 -7.93 -19.16 29.81
C SER A 867 -8.63 -20.29 30.55
N LEU A 868 -8.51 -21.53 30.08
CA LEU A 868 -9.00 -22.70 30.78
C LEU A 868 -7.82 -23.35 31.51
N GLU A 869 -7.76 -23.17 32.83
CA GLU A 869 -7.00 -24.05 33.72
C GLU A 869 -7.70 -25.42 33.69
N TYR A 870 -7.08 -26.39 33.03
CA TYR A 870 -7.62 -27.74 32.84
C TYR A 870 -7.08 -28.70 33.89
#